data_AF-A0A2N2K904-F1
#
_entry.id   AF-A0A2N2K904-F1
#
_cell.length_a   1.000
_cell.length_b   1.000
_cell.length_c   1.000
_cell.angle_alpha   90.00
_cell.angle_beta   90.00
_cell.angle_gamma   90.00
#
_symmetry.space_group_name_H-M   'P 1'
#
loop_
_entity.id
_entity.type
_entity.pdbx_description
1 polymer ?
#
loop_
_entity_poly.entity_id
_entity_poly.type
_entity_poly.pdbx_seq_one_letter_code
_entity_poly.pdbx_strand_id
1 'polypeptide(L)'
;MPELKTNAERNALKATELPAFRGVALAGLKDRVAEMLSMIGRVRELFSTYTKHDISHIESMLRHLDWLIPPSTQKEMTPADWLLITLSVYFHDLGMLVTAEEFDKRMEDPTFGTFLEQIKSDPKSQDYLGRAKKMSEEERQRFFFQEFIRENHPARIKEWIKGRHSRRWGSSVAPIAVAVHELVQPLPARFRENLATVCESHHENNLNRTDLYPLCQLYGNDTGEMANVQFAALILRTADLIHVTKDRTPSIMYKTINFSDPTGVKEWDKQKDTFSVRHVGRTFDPDDTRTHVITVSADFTEEMPFFALTEYLAWADSEIKQTKRWSDQSREHKDASNFWFPWHTIRGDLRVEGNQPQPMRFDFDRGRLLDLLVGHAIYNDPTVAIRELLQNAIDAVRFQHYLDAKRAESSATAAPPIGKVTVSWNTETRHLVVEDNGTGMDLDIVRFHLMRVGTSYYDTPQFSIEHKNFTPISRFGIGILTCFMISDDIEIVTFRQPLGHRIRMTSVHADYLLRELPAGDPVVASVEPHGTRVTLTIREGVDLTKRSVEQILRYWIVLPTCLVEYRERGKAPVRIGYDSPADALNKILERAVETGWAPAKGIEVISKRRDVDGASYEMAIPVQSTWYPERTFFPIRSSEFPSVCIEGICVSESLPGYAKAERHEGNGVALVSVRGVRGLRTTVSRYGLEEDDESLTLGKICCEMIFEHIRDELLRISNETGKPLSRASTAGKWLSSDLFKMVQKKELLDYLQQLLSQLPMMVLEAHATVEGSSPEERRLVTPAALRSIAHFWTIESRLVDSLGIISRDLGREVSLNEFLHALAPDLEELHYSPIVSDAHLFSEHILTHHRAVMVKFNRLYQQTAIQWCPSDKLHSDVFTAITSDEPFMRELHAQTLRLSELEGEAALIGDLPHMGLKPIFVATIAGDDPQVEIVRTRIALLIKTGSQYAQVWDILLRALSWCFENRGFLPCARVFSLRNLFQLAIHGNERQLFLIDRGIPVISHSGLRTPFSRTWEKWATRCNEDIHEFGGDIVFPQEMDFITRDQVFDASMYWLDWHRTKKDK
;
A
#
# COMPACT_ATOMS: atom_id res chain seq x y z
N MET A 1 -31.70 37.54 39.51
CA MET A 1 -30.32 37.12 39.84
C MET A 1 -30.31 35.61 39.85
N PRO A 2 -29.38 34.93 39.18
CA PRO A 2 -29.27 33.49 39.32
C PRO A 2 -28.97 33.16 40.79
N GLU A 3 -29.70 32.21 41.37
CA GLU A 3 -29.32 31.67 42.67
C GLU A 3 -28.09 30.77 42.51
N LEU A 4 -27.14 30.86 43.45
CA LEU A 4 -26.10 29.87 43.65
C LEU A 4 -26.78 28.66 44.34
N LYS A 5 -27.05 27.61 43.57
CA LYS A 5 -27.96 26.51 43.97
C LYS A 5 -27.24 25.32 44.59
N THR A 6 -25.96 25.14 44.32
CA THR A 6 -25.19 23.96 44.74
C THR A 6 -24.43 24.20 46.05
N ASN A 7 -24.02 23.13 46.73
CA ASN A 7 -23.18 23.25 47.93
C ASN A 7 -21.79 23.78 47.58
N ALA A 8 -21.22 23.34 46.45
CA ALA A 8 -19.93 23.79 45.96
C ALA A 8 -19.88 25.31 45.77
N GLU A 9 -20.88 25.89 45.09
CA GLU A 9 -21.00 27.34 44.90
C GLU A 9 -21.13 28.10 46.22
N ARG A 10 -21.91 27.58 47.19
CA ARG A 10 -22.08 28.21 48.51
C ARG A 10 -20.79 28.20 49.32
N ASN A 11 -19.98 27.14 49.22
CA ASN A 11 -18.67 27.09 49.88
C ASN A 11 -17.62 27.93 49.16
N ALA A 12 -17.65 27.99 47.82
CA ALA A 12 -16.83 28.89 47.03
C ALA A 12 -17.12 30.36 47.31
N LEU A 13 -18.39 30.72 47.56
CA LEU A 13 -18.77 32.10 47.91
C LEU A 13 -18.05 32.60 49.16
N LYS A 14 -17.81 31.74 50.15
CA LYS A 14 -17.06 32.12 51.37
C LYS A 14 -15.64 32.59 51.07
N ALA A 15 -15.03 32.10 49.98
CA ALA A 15 -13.70 32.55 49.58
C ALA A 15 -13.69 34.03 49.19
N THR A 16 -14.80 34.56 48.66
CA THR A 16 -14.93 35.97 48.26
C THR A 16 -14.91 36.94 49.45
N GLU A 17 -15.03 36.46 50.68
CA GLU A 17 -14.89 37.28 51.89
C GLU A 17 -13.41 37.47 52.29
N LEU A 18 -12.52 36.60 51.78
CA LEU A 18 -11.09 36.57 52.09
C LEU A 18 -10.31 37.64 51.29
N PRO A 19 -9.24 38.23 51.87
CA PRO A 19 -8.46 39.28 51.24
C PRO A 19 -7.99 39.00 49.80
N ALA A 20 -7.53 37.78 49.52
CA ALA A 20 -7.01 37.38 48.21
C ALA A 20 -8.08 37.31 47.11
N PHE A 21 -9.37 37.17 47.46
CA PHE A 21 -10.47 36.96 46.50
C PHE A 21 -11.61 37.98 46.60
N ARG A 22 -11.47 39.02 47.45
CA ARG A 22 -12.51 40.04 47.70
C ARG A 22 -13.02 40.78 46.46
N GLY A 23 -12.25 40.80 45.38
CA GLY A 23 -12.63 41.41 44.10
C GLY A 23 -13.53 40.56 43.21
N VAL A 24 -13.86 39.32 43.59
CA VAL A 24 -14.57 38.35 42.73
C VAL A 24 -16.07 38.34 43.02
N ALA A 25 -16.87 38.73 42.02
CA ALA A 25 -18.33 38.61 42.08
C ALA A 25 -18.80 37.26 41.49
N LEU A 26 -18.81 36.20 42.31
CA LEU A 26 -19.05 34.81 41.85
C LEU A 26 -20.37 34.62 41.08
N ALA A 27 -21.47 35.25 41.51
CA ALA A 27 -22.75 35.16 40.80
C ALA A 27 -22.73 35.85 39.43
N GLY A 28 -22.09 37.02 39.33
CA GLY A 28 -21.92 37.72 38.06
C GLY A 28 -20.97 37.00 37.10
N LEU A 29 -19.97 36.29 37.65
CA LEU A 29 -19.07 35.44 36.88
C LEU A 29 -19.83 34.26 36.27
N LYS A 30 -20.68 33.60 37.06
CA LYS A 30 -21.56 32.51 36.58
C LYS A 30 -22.45 32.98 35.42
N ASP A 31 -23.08 34.15 35.54
CA ASP A 31 -23.94 34.71 34.47
C ASP A 31 -23.18 34.91 33.15
N ARG A 32 -21.98 35.51 33.21
CA ARG A 32 -21.18 35.76 32.01
C ARG A 32 -20.65 34.47 31.39
N VAL A 33 -20.24 33.51 32.21
CA VAL A 33 -19.82 32.18 31.73
C VAL A 33 -20.99 31.45 31.09
N ALA A 34 -22.18 31.50 31.69
CA ALA A 34 -23.40 30.92 31.12
C ALA A 34 -23.76 31.53 29.76
N GLU A 35 -23.63 32.85 29.62
CA GLU A 35 -23.83 33.55 28.35
C GLU A 35 -22.84 33.07 27.28
N MET A 36 -21.55 33.04 27.61
CA MET A 36 -20.50 32.56 26.71
C MET A 36 -20.74 31.11 26.28
N LEU A 37 -20.98 30.21 27.23
CA LEU A 37 -21.29 28.80 26.98
C LEU A 37 -22.48 28.63 26.04
N SER A 38 -23.54 29.44 26.21
CA SER A 38 -24.71 29.39 25.33
C SER A 38 -24.43 29.73 23.86
N MET A 39 -23.25 30.29 23.54
CA MET A 39 -22.81 30.57 22.18
C MET A 39 -22.18 29.35 21.48
N ILE A 40 -21.75 28.33 22.23
CA ILE A 40 -21.28 27.06 21.66
C ILE A 40 -22.45 26.43 20.87
N GLY A 41 -22.21 25.95 19.66
CA GLY A 41 -23.25 25.38 18.80
C GLY A 41 -23.90 26.35 17.80
N ARG A 42 -23.76 27.68 18.00
CA ARG A 42 -24.49 28.69 17.21
C ARG A 42 -23.81 29.14 15.92
N VAL A 43 -22.50 28.89 15.79
CA VAL A 43 -21.69 29.35 14.64
C VAL A 43 -21.65 28.26 13.58
N ARG A 44 -22.17 28.54 12.37
CA ARG A 44 -22.10 27.64 11.19
C ARG A 44 -22.56 26.20 11.45
N GLU A 45 -23.47 26.00 12.41
CA GLU A 45 -23.92 24.68 12.89
C GLU A 45 -22.80 23.78 13.44
N LEU A 46 -21.61 24.33 13.73
CA LEU A 46 -20.54 23.62 14.44
C LEU A 46 -21.01 23.33 15.86
N PHE A 47 -20.86 22.10 16.30
CA PHE A 47 -21.37 21.60 17.58
C PHE A 47 -22.91 21.62 17.69
N SER A 48 -23.66 21.86 16.60
CA SER A 48 -25.14 21.88 16.63
C SER A 48 -25.76 20.54 17.00
N THR A 49 -25.07 19.45 16.69
CA THR A 49 -25.46 18.11 17.08
C THR A 49 -24.96 17.77 18.49
N TYR A 50 -24.03 18.51 19.09
CA TYR A 50 -23.43 18.21 20.39
C TYR A 50 -24.40 18.60 21.53
N THR A 51 -24.12 18.12 22.74
CA THR A 51 -24.93 18.45 23.92
C THR A 51 -24.99 19.96 24.09
N LYS A 52 -26.10 20.51 24.59
CA LYS A 52 -26.17 21.94 24.89
C LYS A 52 -25.17 22.22 26.00
N HIS A 53 -24.01 22.76 25.64
CA HIS A 53 -23.02 23.30 26.58
C HIS A 53 -23.57 24.59 27.17
N ASP A 54 -24.69 24.50 27.89
CA ASP A 54 -25.32 25.60 28.58
C ASP A 54 -25.13 25.40 30.10
N ILE A 55 -25.68 26.33 30.86
CA ILE A 55 -25.50 26.34 32.32
C ILE A 55 -26.04 25.07 33.02
N SER A 56 -26.92 24.29 32.38
CA SER A 56 -27.47 23.05 32.96
C SER A 56 -26.40 21.97 33.11
N HIS A 57 -25.44 21.91 32.18
CA HIS A 57 -24.29 21.00 32.21
C HIS A 57 -23.40 21.27 33.44
N ILE A 58 -22.98 22.54 33.62
CA ILE A 58 -22.24 23.00 34.80
C ILE A 58 -22.99 22.66 36.08
N GLU A 59 -24.29 22.97 36.14
CA GLU A 59 -25.10 22.73 37.35
C GLU A 59 -25.23 21.24 37.66
N SER A 60 -25.18 20.36 36.66
CA SER A 60 -25.15 18.91 36.88
C SER A 60 -23.81 18.45 37.44
N MET A 61 -22.68 18.92 36.88
CA MET A 61 -21.34 18.58 37.38
C MET A 61 -21.14 19.05 38.82
N LEU A 62 -21.53 20.29 39.14
CA LEU A 62 -21.44 20.83 40.49
C LEU A 62 -22.31 20.04 41.49
N ARG A 63 -23.46 19.51 41.08
CA ARG A 63 -24.29 18.63 41.92
C ARG A 63 -23.64 17.27 42.17
N HIS A 64 -22.83 16.75 41.25
CA HIS A 64 -22.10 15.50 41.48
C HIS A 64 -21.03 15.64 42.57
N LEU A 65 -20.46 16.84 42.75
CA LEU A 65 -19.44 17.10 43.77
C LEU A 65 -19.93 16.77 45.20
N ASP A 66 -21.23 16.93 45.46
CA ASP A 66 -21.85 16.71 46.78
C ASP A 66 -21.66 15.28 47.30
N TRP A 67 -21.66 14.30 46.38
CA TRP A 67 -21.44 12.90 46.72
C TRP A 67 -20.07 12.38 46.29
N LEU A 68 -19.48 12.97 45.24
CA LEU A 68 -18.17 12.56 44.72
C LEU A 68 -17.04 12.89 45.70
N ILE A 69 -17.14 14.02 46.41
CA ILE A 69 -16.20 14.38 47.47
C ILE A 69 -16.74 13.81 48.79
N PRO A 70 -16.02 12.89 49.48
CA PRO A 70 -16.51 12.32 50.73
C PRO A 70 -16.75 13.36 51.82
N PRO A 71 -17.73 13.16 52.72
CA PRO A 71 -18.00 14.10 53.81
C PRO A 71 -16.80 14.37 54.73
N SER A 72 -15.87 13.41 54.87
CA SER A 72 -14.62 13.61 55.62
C SER A 72 -13.72 14.65 54.96
N THR A 73 -13.54 14.58 53.63
CA THR A 73 -12.74 15.53 52.88
C THR A 73 -13.44 16.88 52.73
N GLN A 74 -14.77 16.92 52.55
CA GLN A 74 -15.52 18.19 52.49
C GLN A 74 -15.30 19.09 53.72
N LYS A 75 -15.09 18.49 54.92
CA LYS A 75 -14.83 19.22 56.17
C LYS A 75 -13.44 19.84 56.24
N GLU A 76 -12.49 19.25 55.54
CA GLU A 76 -11.06 19.63 55.54
C GLU A 76 -10.75 20.66 54.44
N MET A 77 -11.58 20.71 53.40
CA MET A 77 -11.46 21.65 52.29
C MET A 77 -11.67 23.11 52.74
N THR A 78 -10.77 23.98 52.31
CA THR A 78 -10.85 25.42 52.55
C THR A 78 -11.83 26.09 51.57
N PRO A 79 -12.22 27.36 51.83
CA PRO A 79 -12.94 28.14 50.83
C PRO A 79 -12.20 28.26 49.49
N ALA A 80 -10.86 28.36 49.48
CA ALA A 80 -10.06 28.42 48.25
C ALA A 80 -10.09 27.11 47.44
N ASP A 81 -10.13 25.94 48.09
CA ASP A 81 -10.33 24.65 47.41
C ASP A 81 -11.67 24.63 46.65
N TRP A 82 -12.75 25.01 47.35
CA TRP A 82 -14.08 25.08 46.75
C TRP A 82 -14.16 26.10 45.62
N LEU A 83 -13.51 27.25 45.77
CA LEU A 83 -13.43 28.26 44.71
C LEU A 83 -12.69 27.71 43.48
N LEU A 84 -11.53 27.05 43.67
CA LEU A 84 -10.74 26.51 42.57
C LEU A 84 -11.50 25.44 41.79
N ILE A 85 -12.16 24.51 42.49
CA ILE A 85 -12.98 23.46 41.86
C ILE A 85 -14.21 24.05 41.16
N THR A 86 -14.90 24.99 41.79
CA THR A 86 -16.12 25.59 41.20
C THR A 86 -15.77 26.36 39.93
N LEU A 87 -14.69 27.15 39.97
CA LEU A 87 -14.23 27.89 38.80
C LEU A 87 -13.65 26.96 37.74
N SER A 88 -12.97 25.87 38.10
CA SER A 88 -12.48 24.95 37.07
C SER A 88 -13.64 24.30 36.31
N VAL A 89 -14.73 23.92 37.00
CA VAL A 89 -15.97 23.44 36.36
C VAL A 89 -16.59 24.51 35.46
N TYR A 90 -16.61 25.78 35.88
CA TYR A 90 -17.14 26.87 35.04
C TYR A 90 -16.36 27.07 33.74
N PHE A 91 -15.03 26.98 33.80
CA PHE A 91 -14.21 27.41 32.68
C PHE A 91 -13.75 26.27 31.76
N HIS A 92 -13.63 25.02 32.22
CA HIS A 92 -12.92 23.95 31.50
C HIS A 92 -13.35 23.76 30.03
N ASP A 93 -14.64 23.85 29.74
CA ASP A 93 -15.20 23.67 28.38
C ASP A 93 -15.28 24.96 27.55
N LEU A 94 -15.01 26.14 28.13
CA LEU A 94 -15.05 27.40 27.37
C LEU A 94 -14.06 27.39 26.19
N GLY A 95 -12.99 26.60 26.28
CA GLY A 95 -12.05 26.36 25.18
C GLY A 95 -12.69 25.77 23.91
N MET A 96 -13.96 25.36 23.95
CA MET A 96 -14.74 24.90 22.79
C MET A 96 -15.36 26.05 21.98
N LEU A 97 -15.30 27.30 22.46
CA LEU A 97 -15.83 28.45 21.74
C LEU A 97 -15.09 28.70 20.43
N VAL A 98 -15.85 28.96 19.37
CA VAL A 98 -15.35 29.17 18.01
C VAL A 98 -16.01 30.40 17.42
N THR A 99 -15.24 31.26 16.72
CA THR A 99 -15.81 32.36 15.93
C THR A 99 -16.09 31.92 14.48
N ALA A 100 -17.03 32.60 13.81
CA ALA A 100 -17.26 32.34 12.37
C ALA A 100 -15.99 32.57 11.54
N GLU A 101 -15.22 33.59 11.90
CA GLU A 101 -13.97 33.93 11.23
C GLU A 101 -12.88 32.86 11.44
N GLU A 102 -12.80 32.26 12.63
CA GLU A 102 -11.89 31.14 12.92
C GLU A 102 -12.19 29.93 12.04
N PHE A 103 -13.46 29.56 11.89
CA PHE A 103 -13.85 28.46 11.01
C PHE A 103 -13.58 28.78 9.53
N ASP A 104 -13.95 29.98 9.08
CA ASP A 104 -13.80 30.38 7.69
C ASP A 104 -12.30 30.43 7.28
N LYS A 105 -11.41 30.82 8.21
CA LYS A 105 -9.94 30.87 7.99
C LYS A 105 -9.17 29.64 8.46
N ARG A 106 -9.83 28.55 8.85
CA ARG A 106 -9.18 27.35 9.43
C ARG A 106 -8.05 26.75 8.59
N MET A 107 -8.13 26.84 7.25
CA MET A 107 -7.10 26.29 6.35
C MET A 107 -5.81 27.12 6.33
N GLU A 108 -5.87 28.36 6.83
CA GLU A 108 -4.71 29.23 7.01
C GLU A 108 -3.98 28.92 8.33
N ASP A 109 -4.60 28.14 9.24
CA ASP A 109 -3.99 27.72 10.50
C ASP A 109 -3.04 26.53 10.27
N PRO A 110 -1.71 26.70 10.46
CA PRO A 110 -0.74 25.62 10.29
C PRO A 110 -0.99 24.43 11.23
N THR A 111 -1.59 24.67 12.39
CA THR A 111 -1.88 23.60 13.36
C THR A 111 -3.05 22.73 12.92
N PHE A 112 -4.06 23.32 12.28
CA PHE A 112 -5.13 22.55 11.65
C PHE A 112 -4.59 21.71 10.49
N GLY A 113 -3.69 22.27 9.67
CA GLY A 113 -2.97 21.53 8.63
C GLY A 113 -2.19 20.33 9.19
N THR A 114 -1.43 20.55 10.27
CA THR A 114 -0.65 19.51 10.94
C THR A 114 -1.53 18.40 11.52
N PHE A 115 -2.67 18.77 12.12
CA PHE A 115 -3.67 17.82 12.61
C PHE A 115 -4.21 16.92 11.49
N LEU A 116 -4.53 17.50 10.32
CA LEU A 116 -4.98 16.72 9.16
C LEU A 116 -3.90 15.78 8.63
N GLU A 117 -2.62 16.19 8.62
CA GLU A 117 -1.50 15.33 8.22
C GLU A 117 -1.28 14.18 9.20
N GLN A 118 -1.32 14.46 10.51
CA GLN A 118 -1.20 13.44 11.56
C GLN A 118 -2.26 12.35 11.39
N ILE A 119 -3.52 12.73 11.18
CA ILE A 119 -4.61 11.79 10.93
C ILE A 119 -4.35 10.95 9.68
N LYS A 120 -3.82 11.54 8.60
CA LYS A 120 -3.48 10.82 7.36
C LYS A 120 -2.33 9.83 7.52
N SER A 121 -1.37 10.15 8.38
CA SER A 121 -0.17 9.34 8.60
C SER A 121 -0.36 8.17 9.57
N ASP A 122 -1.40 8.21 10.41
CA ASP A 122 -1.68 7.18 11.41
C ASP A 122 -2.39 5.96 10.77
N PRO A 123 -1.76 4.77 10.73
CA PRO A 123 -2.37 3.56 10.17
C PRO A 123 -3.67 3.16 10.86
N LYS A 124 -3.83 3.48 12.16
CA LYS A 124 -5.06 3.22 12.92
C LYS A 124 -6.20 4.17 12.55
N SER A 125 -5.89 5.25 11.83
CA SER A 125 -6.84 6.24 11.36
C SER A 125 -7.29 6.00 9.91
N GLN A 126 -6.87 4.91 9.26
CA GLN A 126 -7.32 4.57 7.89
C GLN A 126 -8.82 4.28 7.82
N ASP A 127 -9.37 3.53 8.77
CA ASP A 127 -10.82 3.29 8.86
C ASP A 127 -11.59 4.59 9.11
N TYR A 128 -11.01 5.46 9.94
CA TYR A 128 -11.55 6.78 10.25
C TYR A 128 -11.59 7.70 9.01
N LEU A 129 -10.54 7.69 8.17
CA LEU A 129 -10.48 8.42 6.91
C LEU A 129 -11.36 7.80 5.82
N GLY A 130 -11.43 6.47 5.74
CA GLY A 130 -12.31 5.75 4.82
C GLY A 130 -13.79 6.09 5.04
N ARG A 131 -14.18 6.30 6.30
CA ARG A 131 -15.55 6.72 6.67
C ARG A 131 -15.82 8.18 6.33
N ALA A 132 -14.87 9.08 6.59
CA ALA A 132 -14.98 10.50 6.22
C ALA A 132 -15.15 10.72 4.70
N LYS A 133 -14.72 9.77 3.85
CA LYS A 133 -14.97 9.80 2.39
C LYS A 133 -16.45 9.66 2.01
N LYS A 134 -17.31 9.16 2.90
CA LYS A 134 -18.76 9.03 2.66
C LYS A 134 -19.55 10.32 2.95
N MET A 135 -18.93 11.29 3.63
CA MET A 135 -19.53 12.60 3.92
C MET A 135 -19.33 13.55 2.73
N SER A 136 -20.22 14.54 2.58
CA SER A 136 -19.97 15.64 1.65
C SER A 136 -18.72 16.44 2.07
N GLU A 137 -18.13 17.19 1.14
CA GLU A 137 -16.93 18.00 1.43
C GLU A 137 -17.19 18.97 2.60
N GLU A 138 -18.35 19.62 2.63
CA GLU A 138 -18.70 20.58 3.67
C GLU A 138 -18.87 19.91 5.04
N GLU A 139 -19.57 18.77 5.11
CA GLU A 139 -19.74 17.99 6.34
C GLU A 139 -18.40 17.49 6.88
N ARG A 140 -17.55 17.00 5.98
CA ARG A 140 -16.22 16.50 6.31
C ARG A 140 -15.32 17.60 6.89
N GLN A 141 -15.36 18.79 6.31
CA GLN A 141 -14.62 19.96 6.78
C GLN A 141 -15.08 20.41 8.17
N ARG A 142 -16.41 20.47 8.39
CA ARG A 142 -16.98 20.77 9.72
C ARG A 142 -16.60 19.71 10.74
N PHE A 143 -16.67 18.44 10.38
CA PHE A 143 -16.33 17.32 11.25
C PHE A 143 -14.88 17.37 11.73
N PHE A 144 -13.92 17.47 10.81
CA PHE A 144 -12.50 17.53 11.20
C PHE A 144 -12.16 18.77 12.02
N PHE A 145 -12.78 19.90 11.72
CA PHE A 145 -12.57 21.11 12.50
C PHE A 145 -13.12 21.00 13.93
N GLN A 146 -14.30 20.40 14.11
CA GLN A 146 -14.84 20.14 15.46
C GLN A 146 -13.93 19.23 16.28
N GLU A 147 -13.37 18.18 15.68
CA GLU A 147 -12.43 17.29 16.36
C GLU A 147 -11.12 17.98 16.71
N PHE A 148 -10.61 18.83 15.82
CA PHE A 148 -9.44 19.67 16.10
C PHE A 148 -9.66 20.56 17.33
N ILE A 149 -10.81 21.25 17.40
CA ILE A 149 -11.16 22.10 18.54
C ILE A 149 -11.32 21.26 19.81
N ARG A 150 -11.98 20.10 19.73
CA ARG A 150 -12.19 19.20 20.87
C ARG A 150 -10.87 18.64 21.42
N GLU A 151 -9.91 18.31 20.57
CA GLU A 151 -8.60 17.85 21.03
C GLU A 151 -7.80 18.97 21.72
N ASN A 152 -7.96 20.21 21.25
CA ASN A 152 -7.15 21.35 21.70
C ASN A 152 -7.83 22.26 22.72
N HIS A 153 -9.12 22.07 23.03
CA HIS A 153 -9.86 22.94 23.96
C HIS A 153 -9.22 23.11 25.35
N PRO A 154 -8.60 22.08 25.98
CA PRO A 154 -7.98 22.24 27.30
C PRO A 154 -6.76 23.17 27.23
N ALA A 155 -5.99 23.09 26.14
CA ALA A 155 -4.87 23.99 25.88
C ALA A 155 -5.34 25.42 25.58
N ARG A 156 -6.42 25.57 24.79
CA ARG A 156 -7.03 26.88 24.47
C ARG A 156 -7.47 27.60 25.74
N ILE A 157 -8.27 26.94 26.59
CA ILE A 157 -8.77 27.57 27.81
C ILE A 157 -7.66 27.97 28.79
N LYS A 158 -6.62 27.14 28.92
CA LYS A 158 -5.45 27.46 29.74
C LYS A 158 -4.76 28.74 29.27
N GLU A 159 -4.57 28.91 27.96
CA GLU A 159 -3.98 30.12 27.39
C GLU A 159 -4.87 31.36 27.64
N TRP A 160 -6.19 31.21 27.46
CA TRP A 160 -7.14 32.29 27.63
C TRP A 160 -7.23 32.77 29.09
N ILE A 161 -7.29 31.86 30.06
CA ILE A 161 -7.25 32.21 31.49
C ILE A 161 -5.95 32.92 31.83
N LYS A 162 -4.82 32.49 31.26
CA LYS A 162 -3.50 33.12 31.44
C LYS A 162 -3.34 34.47 30.73
N GLY A 163 -4.29 34.86 29.87
CA GLY A 163 -4.22 36.08 29.08
C GLY A 163 -3.14 36.05 28.00
N ARG A 164 -2.76 34.84 27.56
CA ARG A 164 -1.82 34.64 26.46
C ARG A 164 -2.63 34.37 25.20
N HIS A 165 -2.20 34.96 24.10
CA HIS A 165 -2.71 34.64 22.78
C HIS A 165 -1.55 34.16 21.93
N SER A 166 -1.35 32.83 21.87
CA SER A 166 -0.34 32.29 20.97
C SER A 166 -0.79 32.51 19.52
N ARG A 167 0.17 32.73 18.60
CA ARG A 167 -0.12 32.71 17.16
C ARG A 167 -0.59 31.33 16.66
N ARG A 168 -0.52 30.32 17.53
CA ARG A 168 -0.83 28.92 17.27
C ARG A 168 -2.29 28.68 16.88
N TRP A 169 -3.23 29.47 17.40
CA TRP A 169 -4.67 29.29 17.19
C TRP A 169 -5.29 30.27 16.18
N GLY A 170 -4.46 31.02 15.45
CA GLY A 170 -4.90 32.09 14.55
C GLY A 170 -5.29 33.39 15.29
N SER A 171 -5.29 34.52 14.58
CA SER A 171 -5.62 35.83 15.17
C SER A 171 -7.10 36.01 15.52
N SER A 172 -7.98 35.21 14.91
CA SER A 172 -9.44 35.30 15.06
C SER A 172 -9.95 34.90 16.45
N VAL A 173 -9.10 34.27 17.27
CA VAL A 173 -9.43 33.81 18.63
C VAL A 173 -9.19 34.90 19.69
N ALA A 174 -8.42 35.95 19.36
CA ALA A 174 -8.03 37.01 20.29
C ALA A 174 -9.21 37.67 21.04
N PRO A 175 -10.35 38.00 20.40
CA PRO A 175 -11.47 38.62 21.12
C PRO A 175 -12.05 37.73 22.22
N ILE A 176 -12.19 36.41 21.97
CA ILE A 176 -12.70 35.45 22.96
C ILE A 176 -11.69 35.29 24.10
N ALA A 177 -10.41 35.13 23.76
CA ALA A 177 -9.34 34.98 24.75
C ALA A 177 -9.26 36.19 25.71
N VAL A 178 -9.38 37.41 25.17
CA VAL A 178 -9.43 38.65 25.96
C VAL A 178 -10.65 38.67 26.87
N ALA A 179 -11.84 38.36 26.34
CA ALA A 179 -13.07 38.34 27.11
C ALA A 179 -13.00 37.36 28.29
N VAL A 180 -12.50 36.13 28.06
CA VAL A 180 -12.30 35.13 29.12
C VAL A 180 -11.27 35.58 30.15
N HIS A 181 -10.18 36.21 29.70
CA HIS A 181 -9.14 36.72 30.61
C HIS A 181 -9.66 37.84 31.52
N GLU A 182 -10.47 38.76 30.98
CA GLU A 182 -11.08 39.85 31.75
C GLU A 182 -12.01 39.33 32.86
N LEU A 183 -12.68 38.19 32.65
CA LEU A 183 -13.52 37.56 33.68
C LEU A 183 -12.71 37.10 34.89
N VAL A 184 -11.49 36.60 34.68
CA VAL A 184 -10.65 36.05 35.75
C VAL A 184 -9.65 37.05 36.30
N GLN A 185 -9.44 38.21 35.65
CA GLN A 185 -8.50 39.26 36.07
C GLN A 185 -8.55 39.65 37.56
N PRO A 186 -9.73 39.73 38.22
CA PRO A 186 -9.81 40.02 39.66
C PRO A 186 -9.13 38.98 40.57
N LEU A 187 -8.80 37.78 40.06
CA LEU A 187 -8.14 36.72 40.81
C LEU A 187 -6.61 36.91 40.87
N PRO A 188 -5.96 36.50 41.97
CA PRO A 188 -4.50 36.50 42.08
C PRO A 188 -3.83 35.79 40.90
N ALA A 189 -2.70 36.33 40.42
CA ALA A 189 -1.99 35.78 39.26
C ALA A 189 -1.70 34.29 39.41
N ARG A 190 -1.19 33.88 40.58
CA ARG A 190 -0.90 32.47 40.89
C ARG A 190 -2.15 31.59 40.95
N PHE A 191 -3.29 32.13 41.41
CA PHE A 191 -4.56 31.42 41.39
C PHE A 191 -5.05 31.20 39.96
N ARG A 192 -4.94 32.22 39.10
CA ARG A 192 -5.25 32.09 37.67
C ARG A 192 -4.38 31.06 36.98
N GLU A 193 -3.09 31.01 37.29
CA GLU A 193 -2.21 29.98 36.74
C GLU A 193 -2.63 28.58 37.13
N ASN A 194 -2.98 28.36 38.39
CA ASN A 194 -3.43 27.05 38.85
C ASN A 194 -4.82 26.70 38.33
N LEU A 195 -5.75 27.66 38.25
CA LEU A 195 -7.04 27.48 37.60
C LEU A 195 -6.86 27.05 36.14
N ALA A 196 -5.96 27.71 35.40
CA ALA A 196 -5.65 27.37 34.02
C ALA A 196 -5.07 25.96 33.89
N THR A 197 -4.17 25.56 34.79
CA THR A 197 -3.58 24.21 34.82
C THR A 197 -4.63 23.15 35.19
N VAL A 198 -5.51 23.41 36.15
CA VAL A 198 -6.61 22.50 36.50
C VAL A 198 -7.57 22.34 35.32
N CYS A 199 -7.93 23.41 34.62
CA CYS A 199 -8.80 23.33 33.43
C CYS A 199 -8.17 22.58 32.25
N GLU A 200 -6.84 22.44 32.18
CA GLU A 200 -6.18 21.63 31.15
C GLU A 200 -6.12 20.13 31.54
N SER A 201 -6.12 19.86 32.85
CA SER A 201 -5.75 18.56 33.41
C SER A 201 -6.70 17.40 33.07
N HIS A 202 -7.95 17.66 32.67
CA HIS A 202 -8.92 16.60 32.38
C HIS A 202 -8.57 15.79 31.12
N HIS A 203 -7.62 16.25 30.30
CA HIS A 203 -7.07 15.51 29.15
C HIS A 203 -5.60 15.06 29.34
N GLU A 204 -4.97 15.34 30.47
CA GLU A 204 -3.53 15.14 30.68
C GLU A 204 -3.19 13.91 31.52
N ASN A 205 -2.21 13.09 31.14
CA ASN A 205 -1.83 11.89 31.91
C ASN A 205 -0.66 12.14 32.88
N ASN A 206 -0.70 13.26 33.60
CA ASN A 206 0.43 13.75 34.39
C ASN A 206 0.05 14.28 35.79
N LEU A 207 -1.13 13.95 36.32
CA LEU A 207 -1.63 14.53 37.57
C LEU A 207 -0.80 14.12 38.81
N ASN A 208 0.11 13.14 38.72
CA ASN A 208 1.09 12.84 39.77
C ASN A 208 2.19 13.91 39.93
N ARG A 209 2.31 14.86 39.00
CA ARG A 209 3.33 15.92 39.04
C ARG A 209 2.99 17.01 40.03
N THR A 210 3.50 16.89 41.25
CA THR A 210 3.25 17.87 42.33
C THR A 210 3.91 19.23 42.10
N ASP A 211 4.84 19.34 41.15
CA ASP A 211 5.41 20.61 40.71
C ASP A 211 4.44 21.44 39.86
N LEU A 212 3.58 20.76 39.08
CA LEU A 212 2.52 21.38 38.28
C LEU A 212 1.20 21.49 39.05
N TYR A 213 0.93 20.50 39.90
CA TYR A 213 -0.26 20.42 40.74
C TYR A 213 0.14 20.39 42.23
N PRO A 214 0.48 21.55 42.83
CA PRO A 214 0.87 21.60 44.23
C PRO A 214 -0.21 21.04 45.16
N LEU A 215 0.21 20.18 46.09
CA LEU A 215 -0.67 19.61 47.13
C LEU A 215 -1.13 20.65 48.14
N CYS A 216 -0.36 21.74 48.29
CA CYS A 216 -0.62 22.83 49.22
C CYS A 216 -0.14 24.15 48.61
N GLN A 217 -1.07 24.93 48.04
CA GLN A 217 -0.78 26.22 47.44
C GLN A 217 -1.34 27.36 48.27
N LEU A 218 -0.47 28.29 48.68
CA LEU A 218 -0.84 29.53 49.36
C LEU A 218 -1.15 30.64 48.34
N TYR A 219 -2.28 31.33 48.50
CA TYR A 219 -2.66 32.52 47.71
C TYR A 219 -2.68 33.82 48.53
N GLY A 220 -2.64 33.72 49.85
CA GLY A 220 -2.48 34.84 50.76
C GLY A 220 -2.05 34.38 52.15
N ASN A 221 -2.40 35.15 53.18
CA ASN A 221 -1.92 34.93 54.56
C ASN A 221 -2.96 34.22 55.44
N ASP A 222 -4.20 34.10 54.99
CA ASP A 222 -5.25 33.38 55.72
C ASP A 222 -5.21 31.87 55.38
N THR A 223 -5.45 31.01 56.36
CA THR A 223 -5.45 29.55 56.12
C THR A 223 -6.57 29.11 55.19
N GLY A 224 -7.64 29.90 55.06
CA GLY A 224 -8.70 29.71 54.07
C GLY A 224 -8.31 30.06 52.64
N GLU A 225 -7.13 30.68 52.43
CA GLU A 225 -6.56 31.04 51.12
C GLU A 225 -5.55 29.99 50.61
N MET A 226 -5.64 28.75 51.11
CA MET A 226 -4.80 27.62 50.72
C MET A 226 -5.58 26.62 49.88
N ALA A 227 -5.03 26.06 48.80
CA ALA A 227 -5.74 25.02 48.06
C ALA A 227 -4.84 23.84 47.66
N ASN A 228 -5.44 22.66 47.59
CA ASN A 228 -4.85 21.47 46.97
C ASN A 228 -5.20 21.43 45.48
N VAL A 229 -4.26 21.91 44.66
CA VAL A 229 -4.43 22.05 43.21
C VAL A 229 -4.58 20.69 42.54
N GLN A 230 -3.86 19.68 43.01
CA GLN A 230 -3.96 18.32 42.48
C GLN A 230 -5.33 17.71 42.76
N PHE A 231 -5.84 17.85 43.98
CA PHE A 231 -7.17 17.34 44.31
C PHE A 231 -8.24 18.00 43.44
N ALA A 232 -8.14 19.31 43.19
CA ALA A 232 -9.04 20.01 42.27
C ALA A 232 -8.98 19.43 40.83
N ALA A 233 -7.80 19.08 40.34
CA ALA A 233 -7.62 18.41 39.05
C ALA A 233 -8.23 17.00 39.01
N LEU A 234 -8.01 16.19 40.05
CA LEU A 234 -8.59 14.84 40.15
C LEU A 234 -10.12 14.88 40.19
N ILE A 235 -10.69 15.84 40.93
CA ILE A 235 -12.14 16.04 41.03
C ILE A 235 -12.72 16.56 39.73
N LEU A 236 -12.10 17.55 39.07
CA LEU A 236 -12.57 18.03 37.77
C LEU A 236 -12.58 16.88 36.76
N ARG A 237 -11.45 16.17 36.61
CA ARG A 237 -11.34 15.02 35.69
C ARG A 237 -12.42 13.98 35.95
N THR A 238 -12.70 13.67 37.21
CA THR A 238 -13.70 12.67 37.58
C THR A 238 -15.12 13.17 37.35
N ALA A 239 -15.44 14.39 37.80
CA ALA A 239 -16.77 14.98 37.64
C ALA A 239 -17.13 15.13 36.16
N ASP A 240 -16.14 15.45 35.35
CA ASP A 240 -16.22 15.51 33.90
C ASP A 240 -16.42 14.14 33.26
N LEU A 241 -15.60 13.16 33.66
CA LEU A 241 -15.67 11.79 33.18
C LEU A 241 -17.01 11.09 33.49
N ILE A 242 -17.61 11.32 34.65
CA ILE A 242 -18.86 10.65 35.02
C ILE A 242 -20.09 11.32 34.43
N HIS A 243 -19.94 12.52 33.86
CA HIS A 243 -21.02 13.21 33.19
C HIS A 243 -21.11 12.73 31.73
N VAL A 244 -21.83 11.63 31.54
CA VAL A 244 -21.94 10.93 30.24
C VAL A 244 -22.70 11.78 29.21
N THR A 245 -21.99 12.56 28.40
CA THR A 245 -22.54 13.44 27.34
C THR A 245 -22.12 13.02 25.93
N LYS A 246 -22.72 13.65 24.89
CA LYS A 246 -22.44 13.36 23.46
C LYS A 246 -21.00 13.66 23.04
N ASP A 247 -20.47 14.75 23.59
CA ASP A 247 -19.15 15.34 23.37
C ASP A 247 -18.01 14.52 24.01
N ARG A 248 -18.34 13.81 25.10
CA ARG A 248 -17.43 12.90 25.81
C ARG A 248 -17.42 11.49 25.24
N THR A 249 -18.36 11.15 24.35
CA THR A 249 -18.37 9.86 23.64
C THR A 249 -17.49 10.00 22.39
N PRO A 250 -16.19 9.60 22.41
CA PRO A 250 -15.18 10.24 21.56
C PRO A 250 -15.11 9.69 20.14
N SER A 251 -14.29 10.34 19.30
CA SER A 251 -13.64 9.79 18.10
C SER A 251 -13.01 8.40 18.28
N ILE A 252 -12.74 7.96 19.51
CA ILE A 252 -12.44 6.56 19.85
C ILE A 252 -13.59 5.64 19.42
N MET A 253 -14.85 5.97 19.67
CA MET A 253 -15.97 5.24 19.11
C MET A 253 -16.07 5.35 17.60
N TYR A 254 -15.70 6.46 16.96
CA TYR A 254 -15.68 6.51 15.49
C TYR A 254 -14.47 5.79 14.87
N LYS A 255 -13.38 5.62 15.63
CA LYS A 255 -12.17 4.87 15.27
C LYS A 255 -12.30 3.38 15.62
N THR A 256 -13.14 3.00 16.58
CA THR A 256 -13.24 1.65 17.17
C THR A 256 -14.62 1.01 17.00
N ILE A 257 -15.71 1.78 17.06
CA ILE A 257 -17.11 1.33 16.94
C ILE A 257 -17.73 1.80 15.61
N ASN A 258 -18.68 1.04 15.10
CA ASN A 258 -19.36 1.26 13.83
C ASN A 258 -20.56 2.23 13.95
N PHE A 259 -20.41 3.39 14.60
CA PHE A 259 -21.45 4.43 14.53
C PHE A 259 -21.35 5.17 13.20
N SER A 260 -21.94 4.58 12.16
CA SER A 260 -22.05 5.19 10.83
C SER A 260 -23.50 5.42 10.38
N ASP A 261 -24.49 5.06 11.21
CA ASP A 261 -25.90 5.29 10.92
C ASP A 261 -26.44 6.50 11.71
N PRO A 262 -26.94 7.54 11.01
CA PRO A 262 -27.69 8.65 11.63
C PRO A 262 -28.79 8.21 12.58
N THR A 263 -29.34 7.00 12.42
CA THR A 263 -30.38 6.43 13.28
C THR A 263 -29.84 6.06 14.67
N GLY A 264 -28.70 5.38 14.76
CA GLY A 264 -28.09 5.01 16.05
C GLY A 264 -27.67 6.23 16.89
N VAL A 265 -27.24 7.30 16.24
CA VAL A 265 -26.93 8.59 16.90
C VAL A 265 -28.20 9.27 17.43
N LYS A 266 -29.30 9.23 16.66
CA LYS A 266 -30.60 9.76 17.09
C LYS A 266 -31.20 8.99 18.26
N GLU A 267 -31.06 7.66 18.29
CA GLU A 267 -31.56 6.84 19.40
C GLU A 267 -30.73 7.05 20.68
N TRP A 268 -29.40 7.17 20.56
CA TRP A 268 -28.54 7.58 21.68
C TRP A 268 -28.98 8.92 22.27
N ASP A 269 -29.36 9.89 21.43
CA ASP A 269 -29.84 11.21 21.87
C ASP A 269 -31.18 11.16 22.61
N LYS A 270 -32.08 10.22 22.28
CA LYS A 270 -33.35 10.04 23.01
C LYS A 270 -33.14 9.50 24.43
N GLN A 271 -32.08 8.73 24.65
CA GLN A 271 -31.86 7.98 25.89
C GLN A 271 -30.96 8.71 26.90
N LYS A 272 -30.26 9.79 26.52
CA LYS A 272 -29.34 10.51 27.45
C LYS A 272 -30.02 11.07 28.70
N ASP A 273 -31.26 11.54 28.57
CA ASP A 273 -32.00 12.12 29.68
C ASP A 273 -32.49 11.06 30.69
N THR A 274 -32.33 9.75 30.39
CA THR A 274 -32.68 8.64 31.28
C THR A 274 -31.49 8.11 32.09
N PHE A 275 -30.27 8.59 31.83
CA PHE A 275 -29.07 8.13 32.53
C PHE A 275 -29.06 8.64 33.97
N SER A 276 -28.77 7.75 34.91
CA SER A 276 -28.54 8.12 36.31
C SER A 276 -27.15 7.71 36.76
N VAL A 277 -26.42 8.63 37.39
CA VAL A 277 -25.02 8.42 37.81
C VAL A 277 -24.89 8.63 39.31
N ARG A 278 -24.48 7.60 40.04
CA ARG A 278 -24.29 7.66 41.50
C ARG A 278 -23.37 6.56 42.00
N HIS A 279 -22.88 6.66 43.23
CA HIS A 279 -22.23 5.53 43.88
C HIS A 279 -23.20 4.36 44.15
N VAL A 280 -22.67 3.15 44.31
CA VAL A 280 -23.44 1.96 44.68
C VAL A 280 -24.02 2.14 46.09
N GLY A 281 -25.31 1.83 46.25
CA GLY A 281 -26.02 1.90 47.53
C GLY A 281 -26.76 3.22 47.77
N ARG A 282 -27.63 3.25 48.78
CA ARG A 282 -28.40 4.46 49.15
C ARG A 282 -27.56 5.50 49.91
N THR A 283 -26.52 5.06 50.60
CA THR A 283 -25.65 5.87 51.44
C THR A 283 -24.20 5.45 51.22
N PHE A 284 -23.29 6.42 51.14
CA PHE A 284 -21.85 6.18 51.10
C PHE A 284 -21.37 5.70 52.48
N ASP A 285 -20.67 4.56 52.51
CA ASP A 285 -20.10 4.00 53.73
C ASP A 285 -18.56 3.98 53.61
N PRO A 286 -17.84 4.76 54.43
CA PRO A 286 -16.37 4.78 54.38
C PRO A 286 -15.72 3.41 54.63
N ASP A 287 -16.37 2.53 55.39
CA ASP A 287 -15.81 1.24 55.82
C ASP A 287 -16.17 0.09 54.87
N ASP A 288 -17.13 0.29 53.96
CA ASP A 288 -17.52 -0.70 52.94
C ASP A 288 -17.07 -0.28 51.54
N THR A 289 -15.98 -0.90 51.08
CA THR A 289 -15.40 -0.67 49.74
C THR A 289 -16.38 -0.95 48.60
N ARG A 290 -17.42 -1.76 48.81
CA ARG A 290 -18.46 -2.01 47.79
C ARG A 290 -19.27 -0.75 47.47
N THR A 291 -19.30 0.23 48.38
CA THR A 291 -19.96 1.52 48.16
C THR A 291 -19.06 2.53 47.43
N HIS A 292 -17.76 2.22 47.26
CA HIS A 292 -16.77 3.09 46.58
C HIS A 292 -16.72 2.83 45.05
N VAL A 293 -17.86 2.41 44.50
CA VAL A 293 -18.03 2.11 43.07
C VAL A 293 -19.04 3.08 42.47
N ILE A 294 -18.67 3.74 41.39
CA ILE A 294 -19.56 4.62 40.62
C ILE A 294 -20.40 3.75 39.68
N THR A 295 -21.71 3.95 39.65
CA THR A 295 -22.66 3.25 38.80
C THR A 295 -23.33 4.22 37.85
N VAL A 296 -23.38 3.84 36.57
CA VAL A 296 -24.18 4.51 35.55
C VAL A 296 -25.33 3.58 35.20
N SER A 297 -26.56 3.93 35.56
CA SER A 297 -27.76 3.18 35.19
C SER A 297 -28.40 3.80 33.96
N ALA A 298 -28.69 2.97 32.95
CA ALA A 298 -29.34 3.39 31.71
C ALA A 298 -30.17 2.24 31.12
N ASP A 299 -31.33 2.59 30.58
CA ASP A 299 -32.21 1.68 29.87
C ASP A 299 -32.18 2.02 28.36
N PHE A 300 -32.15 0.99 27.52
CA PHE A 300 -32.06 1.13 26.06
C PHE A 300 -33.20 0.37 25.37
N THR A 301 -33.66 0.91 24.25
CA THR A 301 -34.61 0.24 23.34
C THR A 301 -33.90 -0.48 22.19
N GLU A 302 -32.62 -0.18 21.96
CA GLU A 302 -31.82 -0.65 20.83
C GLU A 302 -30.42 -1.08 21.30
N GLU A 303 -29.82 -2.05 20.61
CA GLU A 303 -28.55 -2.68 21.03
C GLU A 303 -27.32 -1.77 20.81
N MET A 304 -27.31 -0.94 19.78
CA MET A 304 -26.13 -0.14 19.41
C MET A 304 -25.75 0.90 20.49
N PRO A 305 -26.69 1.70 21.03
CA PRO A 305 -26.45 2.53 22.21
C PRO A 305 -25.86 1.76 23.41
N PHE A 306 -26.33 0.53 23.66
CA PHE A 306 -25.85 -0.30 24.77
C PHE A 306 -24.36 -0.64 24.63
N PHE A 307 -23.92 -1.08 23.45
CA PHE A 307 -22.50 -1.38 23.20
C PHE A 307 -21.62 -0.14 23.34
N ALA A 308 -22.11 1.00 22.86
CA ALA A 308 -21.41 2.28 23.01
C ALA A 308 -21.14 2.58 24.49
N LEU A 309 -22.19 2.63 25.32
CA LEU A 309 -22.00 2.97 26.74
C LEU A 309 -21.09 1.96 27.45
N THR A 310 -21.15 0.68 27.09
CA THR A 310 -20.30 -0.37 27.65
C THR A 310 -18.81 -0.11 27.39
N GLU A 311 -18.43 0.22 26.16
CA GLU A 311 -17.03 0.54 25.83
C GLU A 311 -16.55 1.84 26.50
N TYR A 312 -17.41 2.86 26.52
CA TYR A 312 -17.13 4.10 27.23
C TYR A 312 -16.85 3.85 28.72
N LEU A 313 -17.67 3.03 29.38
CA LEU A 313 -17.50 2.67 30.78
C LEU A 313 -16.20 1.91 31.03
N ALA A 314 -15.77 1.05 30.10
CA ALA A 314 -14.49 0.35 30.21
C ALA A 314 -13.30 1.31 30.15
N TRP A 315 -13.33 2.31 29.25
CA TRP A 315 -12.34 3.38 29.23
C TRP A 315 -12.40 4.23 30.50
N ALA A 316 -13.59 4.67 30.91
CA ALA A 316 -13.78 5.47 32.12
C ALA A 316 -13.29 4.74 33.39
N ASP A 317 -13.45 3.41 33.45
CA ASP A 317 -12.91 2.60 34.55
C ASP A 317 -11.39 2.61 34.61
N SER A 318 -10.70 2.61 33.47
CA SER A 318 -9.24 2.77 33.43
C SER A 318 -8.80 4.15 33.95
N GLU A 319 -9.57 5.20 33.63
CA GLU A 319 -9.33 6.57 34.08
C GLU A 319 -9.58 6.77 35.58
N ILE A 320 -10.66 6.19 36.13
CA ILE A 320 -10.96 6.20 37.57
C ILE A 320 -9.87 5.46 38.35
N LYS A 321 -9.43 4.28 37.87
CA LYS A 321 -8.34 3.53 38.51
C LYS A 321 -7.04 4.32 38.52
N GLN A 322 -6.73 5.03 37.45
CA GLN A 322 -5.54 5.87 37.37
C GLN A 322 -5.63 7.08 38.32
N THR A 323 -6.78 7.76 38.34
CA THR A 323 -7.08 8.88 39.27
C THR A 323 -6.93 8.45 40.72
N LYS A 324 -7.45 7.27 41.07
CA LYS A 324 -7.29 6.69 42.41
C LYS A 324 -5.82 6.47 42.78
N ARG A 325 -5.02 5.88 41.88
CA ARG A 325 -3.59 5.65 42.12
C ARG A 325 -2.86 6.96 42.42
N TRP A 326 -3.15 8.02 41.67
CA TRP A 326 -2.56 9.35 41.91
C TRP A 326 -3.00 9.93 43.26
N SER A 327 -4.28 9.80 43.63
CA SER A 327 -4.77 10.24 44.94
C SER A 327 -4.09 9.46 46.08
N ASP A 328 -4.03 8.13 45.98
CA ASP A 328 -3.45 7.27 47.01
C ASP A 328 -1.96 7.60 47.23
N GLN A 329 -1.21 7.82 46.14
CA GLN A 329 0.19 8.25 46.20
C GLN A 329 0.36 9.59 46.93
N SER A 330 -0.46 10.59 46.59
CA SER A 330 -0.35 11.91 47.20
C SER A 330 -0.72 11.93 48.68
N ARG A 331 -1.59 11.03 49.12
CA ARG A 331 -2.01 10.93 50.53
C ARG A 331 -0.90 10.45 51.48
N GLU A 332 0.20 9.92 50.95
CA GLU A 332 1.42 9.67 51.74
C GLU A 332 2.05 10.99 52.23
N HIS A 333 1.77 12.11 51.54
CA HIS A 333 2.20 13.43 51.95
C HIS A 333 1.28 14.02 53.04
N LYS A 334 1.89 14.64 54.06
CA LYS A 334 1.17 15.19 55.22
C LYS A 334 0.04 16.15 54.83
N ASP A 335 0.32 17.07 53.91
CA ASP A 335 -0.64 18.11 53.48
C ASP A 335 -1.80 17.58 52.61
N ALA A 336 -1.71 16.35 52.09
CA ALA A 336 -2.75 15.73 51.27
C ALA A 336 -3.43 14.52 51.92
N SER A 337 -2.96 14.09 53.11
CA SER A 337 -3.46 12.90 53.82
C SER A 337 -4.99 12.90 54.06
N ASN A 338 -5.57 14.09 54.29
CA ASN A 338 -6.99 14.33 54.52
C ASN A 338 -7.85 14.47 53.24
N PHE A 339 -7.21 14.55 52.07
CA PHE A 339 -7.88 14.66 50.77
C PHE A 339 -8.08 13.28 50.15
N TRP A 340 -9.23 12.66 50.45
CA TRP A 340 -9.52 11.28 50.10
C TRP A 340 -10.41 11.16 48.86
N PHE A 341 -9.93 10.42 47.87
CA PHE A 341 -10.70 9.97 46.71
C PHE A 341 -10.97 8.46 46.83
N PRO A 342 -12.19 8.03 47.18
CA PRO A 342 -12.48 6.63 47.48
C PRO A 342 -12.66 5.76 46.22
N TRP A 343 -13.07 6.37 45.11
CA TRP A 343 -13.60 5.67 43.94
C TRP A 343 -12.54 4.81 43.25
N HIS A 344 -12.78 3.50 43.14
CA HIS A 344 -11.84 2.57 42.52
C HIS A 344 -12.35 1.94 41.23
N THR A 345 -13.65 2.08 40.94
CA THR A 345 -14.30 1.46 39.79
C THR A 345 -15.51 2.28 39.35
N ILE A 346 -15.76 2.33 38.05
CA ILE A 346 -17.03 2.74 37.46
C ILE A 346 -17.61 1.57 36.65
N ARG A 347 -18.93 1.35 36.74
CA ARG A 347 -19.62 0.26 36.03
C ARG A 347 -21.00 0.68 35.56
N GLY A 348 -21.51 -0.04 34.57
CA GLY A 348 -22.87 0.15 34.05
C GLY A 348 -23.88 -0.80 34.70
N ASP A 349 -25.05 -0.29 35.07
CA ASP A 349 -26.28 -1.08 35.28
C ASP A 349 -27.16 -0.83 34.05
N LEU A 350 -26.84 -1.53 32.97
CA LEU A 350 -27.41 -1.30 31.64
C LEU A 350 -28.47 -2.35 31.31
N ARG A 351 -29.60 -1.93 30.75
CA ARG A 351 -30.69 -2.83 30.34
C ARG A 351 -31.15 -2.54 28.93
N VAL A 352 -31.62 -3.56 28.23
CA VAL A 352 -32.31 -3.42 26.94
C VAL A 352 -33.74 -3.94 27.11
N GLU A 353 -34.74 -3.22 26.58
CA GLU A 353 -36.14 -3.65 26.61
C GLU A 353 -36.33 -5.01 25.91
N GLY A 354 -37.22 -5.86 26.44
CA GLY A 354 -37.60 -7.13 25.81
C GLY A 354 -36.82 -8.38 26.29
N ASN A 355 -35.59 -8.24 26.79
CA ASN A 355 -34.85 -9.21 27.62
C ASN A 355 -33.46 -8.66 27.99
N GLN A 356 -32.89 -9.06 29.14
CA GLN A 356 -31.53 -8.65 29.49
C GLN A 356 -30.50 -9.22 28.50
N PRO A 357 -29.76 -8.39 27.75
CA PRO A 357 -28.74 -8.86 26.83
C PRO A 357 -27.60 -9.50 27.64
N GLN A 358 -27.15 -10.68 27.21
CA GLN A 358 -25.94 -11.29 27.76
C GLN A 358 -24.76 -10.87 26.89
N PRO A 359 -23.84 -10.03 27.40
CA PRO A 359 -22.66 -9.67 26.63
C PRO A 359 -21.82 -10.92 26.38
N MET A 360 -21.65 -11.27 25.11
CA MET A 360 -20.76 -12.35 24.69
C MET A 360 -19.44 -11.74 24.24
N ARG A 361 -18.34 -12.39 24.65
CA ARG A 361 -16.99 -12.08 24.17
C ARG A 361 -16.37 -13.36 23.63
N PHE A 362 -15.48 -13.24 22.65
CA PHE A 362 -14.59 -14.35 22.33
C PHE A 362 -13.76 -14.65 23.57
N ASP A 363 -13.91 -15.87 24.08
CA ASP A 363 -13.00 -16.41 25.08
C ASP A 363 -11.86 -17.10 24.34
N PHE A 364 -10.63 -16.81 24.74
CA PHE A 364 -9.46 -17.40 24.12
C PHE A 364 -9.00 -18.57 24.98
N ASP A 365 -9.06 -19.76 24.40
CA ASP A 365 -8.32 -20.89 24.95
C ASP A 365 -6.82 -20.63 24.74
N ARG A 366 -6.16 -20.19 25.82
CA ARG A 366 -4.72 -19.88 25.84
C ARG A 366 -3.89 -21.05 25.31
N GLY A 367 -4.27 -22.28 25.63
CA GLY A 367 -3.56 -23.48 25.17
C GLY A 367 -3.62 -23.60 23.66
N ARG A 368 -4.85 -23.63 23.11
CA ARG A 368 -5.06 -23.76 21.66
C ARG A 368 -4.51 -22.59 20.85
N LEU A 369 -4.54 -21.37 21.39
CA LEU A 369 -3.96 -20.20 20.72
C LEU A 369 -2.44 -20.36 20.58
N LEU A 370 -1.77 -20.79 21.65
CA LEU A 370 -0.33 -21.07 21.61
C LEU A 370 0.00 -22.22 20.65
N ASP A 371 -0.82 -23.28 20.64
CA ASP A 371 -0.66 -24.39 19.68
C ASP A 371 -0.80 -23.93 18.23
N LEU A 372 -1.71 -22.99 17.95
CA LEU A 372 -1.89 -22.43 16.62
C LEU A 372 -0.70 -21.55 16.20
N LEU A 373 -0.11 -20.80 17.13
CA LEU A 373 1.07 -19.96 16.90
C LEU A 373 2.36 -20.76 16.72
N VAL A 374 2.47 -21.92 17.37
CA VAL A 374 3.62 -22.85 17.27
C VAL A 374 3.40 -23.90 16.17
N GLY A 375 2.17 -24.15 15.75
CA GLY A 375 1.83 -25.21 14.80
C GLY A 375 2.08 -24.87 13.33
N HIS A 376 1.89 -25.88 12.48
CA HIS A 376 2.03 -25.75 11.01
C HIS A 376 0.99 -24.81 10.37
N ALA A 377 0.04 -24.28 11.15
CA ALA A 377 -1.00 -23.38 10.68
C ALA A 377 -0.43 -22.01 10.23
N ILE A 378 0.63 -21.52 10.88
CA ILE A 378 1.28 -20.24 10.54
C ILE A 378 2.64 -20.46 9.85
N TYR A 379 3.38 -21.49 10.27
CA TYR A 379 4.72 -21.76 9.77
C TYR A 379 4.81 -23.18 9.20
N ASN A 380 4.85 -23.29 7.87
CA ASN A 380 5.07 -24.58 7.18
C ASN A 380 6.53 -25.04 7.22
N ASP A 381 7.47 -24.13 7.47
CA ASP A 381 8.92 -24.41 7.50
C ASP A 381 9.49 -24.16 8.91
N PRO A 382 9.98 -25.21 9.62
CA PRO A 382 10.56 -25.06 10.96
C PRO A 382 11.85 -24.23 10.98
N THR A 383 12.51 -24.05 9.83
CA THR A 383 13.74 -23.23 9.74
C THR A 383 13.47 -21.74 9.98
N VAL A 384 12.21 -21.31 9.91
CA VAL A 384 11.76 -19.95 10.25
C VAL A 384 12.12 -19.59 11.71
N ALA A 385 12.17 -20.56 12.61
CA ALA A 385 12.59 -20.30 14.00
C ALA A 385 14.02 -19.74 14.09
N ILE A 386 14.93 -20.25 13.25
CA ILE A 386 16.32 -19.79 13.18
C ILE A 386 16.37 -18.37 12.59
N ARG A 387 15.54 -18.09 11.57
CA ARG A 387 15.39 -16.74 10.99
C ARG A 387 14.94 -15.72 12.03
N GLU A 388 13.85 -15.98 12.77
CA GLU A 388 13.30 -15.05 13.75
C GLU A 388 14.30 -14.76 14.88
N LEU A 389 15.02 -15.78 15.36
CA LEU A 389 16.09 -15.58 16.36
C LEU A 389 17.19 -14.66 15.84
N LEU A 390 17.66 -14.88 14.61
CA LEU A 390 18.72 -14.07 14.02
C LEU A 390 18.26 -12.66 13.70
N GLN A 391 17.02 -12.48 13.25
CA GLN A 391 16.44 -11.15 13.05
C GLN A 391 16.45 -10.35 14.36
N ASN A 392 16.01 -10.97 15.47
CA ASN A 392 16.04 -10.32 16.79
C ASN A 392 17.46 -9.99 17.24
N ALA A 393 18.42 -10.90 17.05
CA ALA A 393 19.83 -10.70 17.38
C ALA A 393 20.46 -9.57 16.55
N ILE A 394 20.20 -9.55 15.24
CA ILE A 394 20.68 -8.50 14.32
C ILE A 394 20.06 -7.15 14.70
N ASP A 395 18.76 -7.08 14.99
CA ASP A 395 18.11 -5.85 15.43
C ASP A 395 18.69 -5.33 16.75
N ALA A 396 18.96 -6.20 17.72
CA ALA A 396 19.58 -5.81 18.99
C ALA A 396 20.98 -5.23 18.78
N VAL A 397 21.79 -5.84 17.90
CA VAL A 397 23.13 -5.33 17.54
C VAL A 397 23.04 -3.99 16.80
N ARG A 398 22.14 -3.86 15.83
CA ARG A 398 21.93 -2.61 15.09
C ARG A 398 21.45 -1.50 16.01
N PHE A 399 20.54 -1.81 16.92
CA PHE A 399 19.99 -0.82 17.85
C PHE A 399 21.03 -0.34 18.85
N GLN A 400 21.87 -1.26 19.38
CA GLN A 400 23.00 -0.88 20.23
C GLN A 400 23.97 0.05 19.49
N HIS A 401 24.33 -0.30 18.25
CA HIS A 401 25.17 0.56 17.43
C HIS A 401 24.54 1.93 17.15
N TYR A 402 23.23 2.00 16.90
CA TYR A 402 22.50 3.26 16.75
C TYR A 402 22.58 4.13 18.01
N LEU A 403 22.43 3.53 19.20
CA LEU A 403 22.59 4.24 20.48
C LEU A 403 24.02 4.74 20.68
N ASP A 404 25.00 3.91 20.36
CA ASP A 404 26.41 4.27 20.50
C ASP A 404 26.84 5.35 19.51
N ALA A 405 26.35 5.31 18.28
CA ALA A 405 26.55 6.37 17.28
C ALA A 405 25.98 7.71 17.77
N LYS A 406 24.75 7.72 18.32
CA LYS A 406 24.12 8.92 18.88
C LYS A 406 24.89 9.49 20.09
N ARG A 407 25.44 8.62 20.95
CA ARG A 407 26.31 9.01 22.06
C ARG A 407 27.63 9.59 21.57
N ALA A 408 28.21 8.99 20.54
CA ALA A 408 29.46 9.42 19.93
C ALA A 408 29.32 10.79 19.24
N GLU A 409 28.22 11.01 18.52
CA GLU A 409 27.85 12.33 17.95
C GLU A 409 27.76 13.40 19.05
N SER A 410 27.05 13.09 20.14
CA SER A 410 26.90 14.01 21.27
C SER A 410 28.24 14.32 21.98
N SER A 411 29.17 13.36 21.96
CA SER A 411 30.49 13.47 22.60
C SER A 411 31.62 13.89 21.64
N ALA A 412 31.30 14.16 20.37
CA ALA A 412 32.26 14.42 19.29
C ALA A 412 33.37 13.36 19.15
N THR A 413 33.05 12.08 19.38
CA THR A 413 33.97 10.94 19.22
C THR A 413 33.58 10.09 18.02
N ALA A 414 34.50 9.24 17.53
CA ALA A 414 34.16 8.24 16.52
C ALA A 414 33.21 7.18 17.11
N ALA A 415 32.21 6.75 16.33
CA ALA A 415 31.32 5.67 16.72
C ALA A 415 32.10 4.33 16.79
N PRO A 416 31.81 3.47 17.77
CA PRO A 416 32.41 2.14 17.83
C PRO A 416 31.95 1.29 16.63
N PRO A 417 32.73 0.26 16.23
CA PRO A 417 32.31 -0.65 15.18
C PRO A 417 31.01 -1.35 15.56
N ILE A 418 30.19 -1.68 14.55
CA ILE A 418 28.97 -2.47 14.78
C ILE A 418 29.33 -3.83 15.41
N GLY A 419 28.46 -4.31 16.29
CA GLY A 419 28.62 -5.60 16.94
C GLY A 419 28.50 -6.79 15.98
N LYS A 420 28.37 -7.99 16.55
CA LYS A 420 28.30 -9.25 15.83
C LYS A 420 27.30 -10.22 16.45
N VAL A 421 26.86 -11.17 15.63
CA VAL A 421 26.06 -12.34 16.05
C VAL A 421 26.89 -13.59 15.79
N THR A 422 26.94 -14.50 16.76
CA THR A 422 27.65 -15.78 16.67
C THR A 422 26.64 -16.92 16.79
N VAL A 423 26.62 -17.81 15.80
CA VAL A 423 25.79 -19.02 15.78
C VAL A 423 26.68 -20.23 15.96
N SER A 424 26.49 -20.99 17.03
CA SER A 424 27.26 -22.21 17.30
C SER A 424 26.36 -23.44 17.23
N TRP A 425 26.75 -24.41 16.40
CA TRP A 425 26.07 -25.69 16.27
C TRP A 425 26.93 -26.83 16.82
N ASN A 426 26.38 -27.60 17.75
CA ASN A 426 26.98 -28.81 18.28
C ASN A 426 26.14 -30.03 17.87
N THR A 427 26.68 -30.84 16.96
CA THR A 427 26.03 -32.05 16.44
C THR A 427 25.84 -33.15 17.49
N GLU A 428 26.73 -33.26 18.48
CA GLU A 428 26.68 -34.31 19.51
C GLU A 428 25.57 -34.05 20.52
N THR A 429 25.46 -32.80 21.00
CA THR A 429 24.42 -32.41 21.99
C THR A 429 23.15 -31.87 21.34
N ARG A 430 23.15 -31.70 20.01
CA ARG A 430 22.11 -31.00 19.24
C ARG A 430 21.80 -29.60 19.79
N HIS A 431 22.81 -28.91 20.32
CA HIS A 431 22.64 -27.54 20.81
C HIS A 431 22.90 -26.54 19.68
N LEU A 432 21.92 -25.68 19.42
CA LEU A 432 22.06 -24.49 18.60
C LEU A 432 22.09 -23.27 19.53
N VAL A 433 23.21 -22.54 19.53
CA VAL A 433 23.39 -21.35 20.37
C VAL A 433 23.49 -20.14 19.46
N VAL A 434 22.63 -19.13 19.68
CA VAL A 434 22.70 -17.83 19.04
C VAL A 434 23.09 -16.80 20.09
N GLU A 435 24.24 -16.17 19.93
CA GLU A 435 24.77 -15.15 20.84
C GLU A 435 24.98 -13.83 20.11
N ASP A 436 24.48 -12.74 20.68
CA ASP A 436 24.67 -11.38 20.19
C ASP A 436 25.24 -10.48 21.28
N ASN A 437 26.02 -9.48 20.86
CA ASN A 437 26.49 -8.40 21.73
C ASN A 437 25.68 -7.11 21.54
N GLY A 438 24.37 -7.25 21.27
CA GLY A 438 23.43 -6.15 21.13
C GLY A 438 23.00 -5.57 22.48
N THR A 439 21.87 -4.85 22.51
CA THR A 439 21.45 -4.07 23.69
C THR A 439 21.13 -4.89 24.94
N GLY A 440 20.83 -6.19 24.77
CA GLY A 440 20.26 -7.03 25.82
C GLY A 440 18.88 -6.53 26.30
N MET A 441 18.37 -7.18 27.34
CA MET A 441 17.05 -6.89 27.93
C MET A 441 17.16 -6.68 29.45
N ASP A 442 16.47 -5.65 29.94
CA ASP A 442 16.17 -5.48 31.36
C ASP A 442 14.86 -6.19 31.74
N LEU A 443 14.50 -6.14 33.02
CA LEU A 443 13.33 -6.82 33.56
C LEU A 443 12.01 -6.33 32.94
N ASP A 444 11.92 -5.04 32.62
CA ASP A 444 10.71 -4.45 32.03
C ASP A 444 10.54 -4.92 30.59
N ILE A 445 11.61 -4.95 29.80
CA ILE A 445 11.58 -5.50 28.44
C ILE A 445 11.20 -6.97 28.45
N VAL A 446 11.74 -7.75 29.40
CA VAL A 446 11.35 -9.16 29.55
C VAL A 446 9.86 -9.29 29.85
N ARG A 447 9.33 -8.54 30.83
CA ARG A 447 7.93 -8.65 31.27
C ARG A 447 6.93 -8.16 30.23
N PHE A 448 7.21 -7.02 29.59
CA PHE A 448 6.25 -6.33 28.75
C PHE A 448 6.39 -6.63 27.26
N HIS A 449 7.50 -7.23 26.81
CA HIS A 449 7.75 -7.53 25.39
C HIS A 449 8.12 -8.99 25.13
N LEU A 450 9.06 -9.59 25.89
CA LEU A 450 9.41 -11.01 25.67
C LEU A 450 8.29 -11.96 26.12
N MET A 451 7.69 -11.70 27.29
CA MET A 451 6.68 -12.55 27.91
C MET A 451 5.25 -12.26 27.45
N ARG A 452 5.02 -11.16 26.70
CA ARG A 452 3.71 -10.75 26.24
C ARG A 452 3.57 -10.97 24.74
N VAL A 453 2.85 -12.04 24.39
CA VAL A 453 2.59 -12.43 22.99
C VAL A 453 1.95 -11.28 22.21
N GLY A 454 2.46 -11.02 21.00
CA GLY A 454 1.92 -10.00 20.11
C GLY A 454 2.39 -8.57 20.41
N THR A 455 3.42 -8.42 21.25
CA THR A 455 4.00 -7.09 21.55
C THR A 455 5.50 -7.07 21.22
N SER A 456 5.94 -6.01 20.55
CA SER A 456 7.35 -5.77 20.24
C SER A 456 7.81 -4.47 20.89
N TYR A 457 9.00 -4.47 21.50
CA TYR A 457 9.62 -3.27 22.05
C TYR A 457 9.74 -2.15 21.00
N TYR A 458 10.09 -2.55 19.77
CA TYR A 458 10.29 -1.66 18.63
C TYR A 458 9.00 -1.03 18.08
N ASP A 459 7.83 -1.57 18.43
CA ASP A 459 6.51 -1.08 17.98
C ASP A 459 5.82 -0.22 19.04
N THR A 460 6.49 0.08 20.15
CA THR A 460 5.93 0.98 21.17
C THR A 460 5.87 2.42 20.64
N PRO A 461 4.81 3.19 20.97
CA PRO A 461 4.72 4.60 20.58
C PRO A 461 5.93 5.40 21.06
N GLN A 462 6.41 5.11 22.26
CA GLN A 462 7.58 5.74 22.85
C GLN A 462 8.85 5.49 22.03
N PHE A 463 9.13 4.23 21.65
CA PHE A 463 10.28 3.90 20.81
C PHE A 463 10.25 4.65 19.48
N SER A 464 9.08 4.72 18.84
CA SER A 464 8.89 5.40 17.56
C SER A 464 9.17 6.90 17.63
N ILE A 465 8.80 7.55 18.74
CA ILE A 465 9.05 8.99 18.97
C ILE A 465 10.53 9.24 19.25
N GLU A 466 11.17 8.40 20.08
CA GLU A 466 12.55 8.60 20.53
C GLU A 466 13.61 8.21 19.48
N HIS A 467 13.28 7.27 18.59
CA HIS A 467 14.21 6.64 17.65
C HIS A 467 13.75 6.72 16.19
N LYS A 468 13.33 7.92 15.77
CA LYS A 468 12.78 8.21 14.42
C LYS A 468 13.67 7.85 13.24
N ASN A 469 14.93 7.50 13.40
CA ASN A 469 15.84 7.12 12.30
C ASN A 469 16.26 5.63 12.34
N PHE A 470 15.69 4.84 13.25
CA PHE A 470 15.91 3.40 13.31
C PHE A 470 14.76 2.67 12.63
N THR A 471 15.05 1.64 11.83
CA THR A 471 14.04 0.80 11.17
C THR A 471 14.24 -0.66 11.60
N PRO A 472 13.40 -1.17 12.52
CA PRO A 472 13.50 -2.54 13.01
C PRO A 472 13.03 -3.54 11.95
N ILE A 473 13.66 -4.71 11.92
CA ILE A 473 13.21 -5.86 11.14
C ILE A 473 12.04 -6.56 11.86
N SER A 474 12.06 -6.55 13.19
CA SER A 474 11.17 -7.34 14.05
C SER A 474 9.96 -6.53 14.54
N ARG A 475 8.74 -6.90 14.09
CA ARG A 475 7.51 -6.13 14.36
C ARG A 475 6.44 -6.86 15.19
N PHE A 476 6.22 -8.16 14.97
CA PHE A 476 5.02 -8.85 15.46
C PHE A 476 5.04 -9.32 16.93
N GLY A 477 6.21 -9.48 17.56
CA GLY A 477 6.27 -9.91 18.97
C GLY A 477 5.87 -11.38 19.22
N ILE A 478 6.09 -12.27 18.23
CA ILE A 478 5.83 -13.72 18.34
C ILE A 478 7.06 -14.59 18.04
N GLY A 479 8.21 -13.97 17.72
CA GLY A 479 9.39 -14.67 17.21
C GLY A 479 9.93 -15.75 18.14
N ILE A 480 9.95 -15.54 19.46
CA ILE A 480 10.44 -16.55 20.41
C ILE A 480 9.55 -17.81 20.47
N LEU A 481 8.25 -17.68 20.20
CA LEU A 481 7.33 -18.83 20.19
C LEU A 481 7.66 -19.79 19.05
N THR A 482 8.19 -19.29 17.94
CA THR A 482 8.60 -20.12 16.80
C THR A 482 9.71 -21.11 17.17
N CYS A 483 10.53 -20.82 18.18
CA CYS A 483 11.56 -21.73 18.68
C CYS A 483 10.97 -23.03 19.23
N PHE A 484 9.74 -23.00 19.77
CA PHE A 484 9.05 -24.20 20.21
C PHE A 484 8.70 -25.15 19.05
N MET A 485 8.82 -24.74 17.78
CA MET A 485 8.71 -25.66 16.62
C MET A 485 9.86 -26.64 16.52
N ILE A 486 11.04 -26.28 17.03
CA ILE A 486 12.28 -27.06 16.85
C ILE A 486 12.93 -27.47 18.16
N SER A 487 12.51 -26.91 19.29
CA SER A 487 13.11 -27.17 20.60
C SER A 487 12.08 -27.15 21.72
N ASP A 488 12.20 -28.07 22.67
CA ASP A 488 11.40 -28.07 23.91
C ASP A 488 12.17 -27.51 25.11
N ASP A 489 13.47 -27.24 24.98
CA ASP A 489 14.32 -26.68 26.04
C ASP A 489 15.06 -25.45 25.51
N ILE A 490 14.54 -24.28 25.87
CA ILE A 490 15.03 -22.98 25.45
C ILE A 490 15.60 -22.28 26.68
N GLU A 491 16.87 -21.90 26.61
CA GLU A 491 17.51 -21.05 27.61
C GLU A 491 17.85 -19.69 27.02
N ILE A 492 17.41 -18.63 27.69
CA ILE A 492 17.74 -17.25 27.34
C ILE A 492 18.57 -16.67 28.48
N VAL A 493 19.76 -16.20 28.16
CA VAL A 493 20.62 -15.43 29.05
C VAL A 493 20.81 -14.06 28.42
N THR A 494 20.45 -13.00 29.13
CA THR A 494 20.54 -11.63 28.62
C THR A 494 21.12 -10.71 29.67
N PHE A 495 21.85 -9.69 29.24
CA PHE A 495 22.44 -8.71 30.12
C PHE A 495 22.22 -7.30 29.59
N ARG A 496 21.70 -6.43 30.44
CA ARG A 496 21.62 -4.98 30.21
C ARG A 496 21.84 -4.31 31.55
N GLN A 497 22.90 -3.50 31.65
CA GLN A 497 23.34 -2.94 32.93
C GLN A 497 22.16 -2.35 33.73
N PRO A 498 22.09 -2.62 35.06
CA PRO A 498 23.14 -3.20 35.91
C PRO A 498 23.08 -4.72 36.14
N LEU A 499 22.01 -5.41 35.72
CA LEU A 499 21.76 -6.83 36.06
C LEU A 499 21.59 -7.70 34.82
N GLY A 500 21.95 -8.98 34.96
CA GLY A 500 21.65 -10.03 33.99
C GLY A 500 20.42 -10.84 34.37
N HIS A 501 19.81 -11.49 33.38
CA HIS A 501 18.64 -12.34 33.57
C HIS A 501 18.85 -13.67 32.86
N ARG A 502 18.47 -14.77 33.51
CA ARG A 502 18.37 -16.10 32.93
C ARG A 502 16.94 -16.59 32.98
N ILE A 503 16.43 -17.05 31.84
CA ILE A 503 15.08 -17.60 31.67
C ILE A 503 15.22 -18.97 31.04
N ARG A 504 14.55 -19.98 31.60
CA ARG A 504 14.48 -21.31 30.99
C ARG A 504 13.02 -21.66 30.69
N MET A 505 12.77 -22.09 29.47
CA MET A 505 11.45 -22.42 28.96
C MET A 505 11.45 -23.88 28.49
N THR A 506 10.61 -24.71 29.13
CA THR A 506 10.55 -26.17 28.88
C THR A 506 9.26 -26.62 28.17
N SER A 507 8.32 -25.70 27.95
CA SER A 507 7.06 -25.95 27.25
C SER A 507 6.38 -24.62 26.93
N VAL A 508 5.66 -24.53 25.82
CA VAL A 508 4.88 -23.31 25.50
C VAL A 508 3.74 -23.04 26.51
N HIS A 509 3.26 -24.08 27.22
CA HIS A 509 2.15 -23.96 28.17
C HIS A 509 2.56 -23.78 29.63
N ALA A 510 3.85 -23.91 29.94
CA ALA A 510 4.34 -23.85 31.32
C ALA A 510 4.59 -22.40 31.78
N ASP A 511 4.62 -22.20 33.09
CA ASP A 511 5.18 -21.00 33.69
C ASP A 511 6.71 -21.07 33.66
N TYR A 512 7.36 -19.92 33.41
CA TYR A 512 8.82 -19.83 33.29
C TYR A 512 9.44 -19.20 34.52
N LEU A 513 10.64 -19.67 34.86
CA LEU A 513 11.43 -19.12 35.94
C LEU A 513 12.44 -18.12 35.39
N LEU A 514 12.38 -16.88 35.90
CA LEU A 514 13.39 -15.86 35.69
C LEU A 514 14.30 -15.78 36.93
N ARG A 515 15.61 -15.81 36.71
CA ARG A 515 16.62 -15.60 37.73
C ARG A 515 17.44 -14.35 37.40
N GLU A 516 17.51 -13.43 38.34
CA GLU A 516 18.41 -12.27 38.28
C GLU A 516 19.84 -12.70 38.65
N LEU A 517 20.82 -12.16 37.92
CA LEU A 517 22.23 -12.48 38.03
C LEU A 517 23.04 -11.18 38.14
N PRO A 518 23.98 -11.07 39.10
CA PRO A 518 24.83 -9.89 39.22
C PRO A 518 25.86 -9.84 38.07
N ALA A 519 26.41 -8.64 37.83
CA ALA A 519 27.52 -8.47 36.91
C ALA A 519 28.74 -9.33 37.34
N GLY A 520 29.43 -9.94 36.38
CA GLY A 520 30.54 -10.87 36.59
C GLY A 520 30.13 -12.30 36.93
N ASP A 521 28.83 -12.64 36.96
CA ASP A 521 28.39 -14.03 37.12
C ASP A 521 28.84 -14.88 35.91
N PRO A 522 29.40 -16.09 36.12
CA PRO A 522 29.90 -16.94 35.03
C PRO A 522 28.87 -17.23 33.93
N VAL A 523 27.57 -17.20 34.24
CA VAL A 523 26.50 -17.48 33.28
C VAL A 523 26.35 -16.33 32.27
N VAL A 524 26.48 -15.07 32.72
CA VAL A 524 26.31 -13.87 31.87
C VAL A 524 27.62 -13.38 31.26
N ALA A 525 28.76 -13.92 31.70
CA ALA A 525 30.09 -13.48 31.29
C ALA A 525 30.31 -13.38 29.76
N SER A 526 29.62 -14.19 28.94
CA SER A 526 29.76 -14.11 27.47
C SER A 526 28.93 -13.01 26.81
N VAL A 527 27.93 -12.47 27.51
CA VAL A 527 27.02 -11.41 27.00
C VAL A 527 27.25 -10.08 27.71
N GLU A 528 28.26 -9.98 28.58
CA GLU A 528 28.65 -8.70 29.17
C GLU A 528 29.50 -7.87 28.20
N PRO A 529 29.38 -6.53 28.22
CA PRO A 529 28.59 -5.68 29.13
C PRO A 529 27.13 -5.45 28.70
N HIS A 530 26.72 -6.00 27.55
CA HIS A 530 25.33 -6.03 27.07
C HIS A 530 25.22 -7.09 25.95
N GLY A 531 24.08 -7.78 25.87
CA GLY A 531 23.86 -8.81 24.85
C GLY A 531 22.84 -9.86 25.27
N THR A 532 22.62 -10.84 24.38
CA THR A 532 21.75 -11.98 24.64
C THR A 532 22.34 -13.26 24.05
N ARG A 533 22.17 -14.37 24.76
CA ARG A 533 22.48 -15.73 24.31
C ARG A 533 21.24 -16.59 24.44
N VAL A 534 20.81 -17.18 23.33
CA VAL A 534 19.71 -18.13 23.28
C VAL A 534 20.27 -19.50 22.93
N THR A 535 20.04 -20.48 23.80
CA THR A 535 20.42 -21.87 23.59
C THR A 535 19.16 -22.70 23.33
N LEU A 536 19.13 -23.41 22.21
CA LEU A 536 18.08 -24.35 21.85
C LEU A 536 18.63 -25.77 21.83
N THR A 537 17.95 -26.70 22.50
CA THR A 537 18.17 -28.13 22.28
C THR A 537 17.26 -28.61 21.16
N ILE A 538 17.82 -28.83 19.97
CA ILE A 538 17.05 -29.16 18.77
C ILE A 538 16.51 -30.59 18.86
N ARG A 539 15.19 -30.74 18.73
CA ARG A 539 14.49 -32.05 18.78
C ARG A 539 15.07 -33.03 17.75
N GLU A 540 15.06 -34.32 18.08
CA GLU A 540 15.52 -35.38 17.18
C GLU A 540 14.66 -35.47 15.89
N GLY A 541 13.37 -35.17 15.99
CA GLY A 541 12.45 -35.17 14.85
C GLY A 541 12.69 -34.05 13.83
N VAL A 542 13.53 -33.06 14.13
CA VAL A 542 13.90 -32.00 13.16
C VAL A 542 14.97 -32.56 12.22
N ASP A 543 14.56 -32.79 10.97
CA ASP A 543 15.40 -33.33 9.91
C ASP A 543 16.38 -32.27 9.37
N LEU A 544 17.62 -32.29 9.90
CA LEU A 544 18.73 -31.46 9.43
C LEU A 544 19.60 -32.17 8.36
N THR A 545 19.14 -33.31 7.81
CA THR A 545 19.88 -34.01 6.75
C THR A 545 19.67 -33.38 5.37
N LYS A 546 18.50 -32.74 5.16
CA LYS A 546 18.15 -32.07 3.90
C LYS A 546 18.85 -30.74 3.70
N ARG A 547 19.00 -29.95 4.76
CA ARG A 547 19.73 -28.67 4.77
C ARG A 547 20.52 -28.57 6.06
N SER A 548 21.83 -28.35 5.97
CA SER A 548 22.65 -28.09 7.15
C SER A 548 22.27 -26.75 7.80
N VAL A 549 22.62 -26.56 9.07
CA VAL A 549 22.40 -25.27 9.76
C VAL A 549 23.06 -24.13 8.98
N GLU A 550 24.28 -24.32 8.49
CA GLU A 550 24.95 -23.31 7.64
C GLU A 550 24.12 -22.94 6.40
N GLN A 551 23.55 -23.93 5.70
CA GLN A 551 22.72 -23.67 4.51
C GLN A 551 21.44 -22.93 4.86
N ILE A 552 20.82 -23.25 6.00
CA ILE A 552 19.64 -22.53 6.52
C ILE A 552 20.00 -21.06 6.82
N LEU A 553 21.14 -20.82 7.45
CA LEU A 553 21.64 -19.48 7.76
C LEU A 553 21.86 -18.66 6.48
N ARG A 554 22.53 -19.24 5.47
CA ARG A 554 22.80 -18.55 4.19
C ARG A 554 21.54 -18.25 3.38
N TYR A 555 20.52 -19.09 3.50
CA TYR A 555 19.24 -18.88 2.82
C TYR A 555 18.48 -17.69 3.43
N TRP A 556 18.41 -17.62 4.76
CA TRP A 556 17.66 -16.55 5.43
C TRP A 556 18.45 -15.24 5.55
N ILE A 557 19.73 -15.31 5.86
CA ILE A 557 20.58 -14.15 6.16
C ILE A 557 21.50 -13.89 4.96
N VAL A 558 21.00 -13.09 4.02
CA VAL A 558 21.66 -12.88 2.72
C VAL A 558 22.61 -11.70 2.77
N LEU A 559 22.17 -10.54 3.27
CA LEU A 559 22.97 -9.30 3.28
C LEU A 559 22.96 -8.64 4.67
N PRO A 560 23.44 -9.34 5.72
CA PRO A 560 23.34 -8.85 7.09
C PRO A 560 24.09 -7.52 7.28
N THR A 561 23.53 -6.64 8.09
CA THR A 561 24.14 -5.33 8.38
C THR A 561 25.26 -5.40 9.43
N CYS A 562 25.37 -6.51 10.14
CA CYS A 562 26.43 -6.78 11.11
C CYS A 562 27.12 -8.11 10.79
N LEU A 563 28.28 -8.37 11.40
CA LEU A 563 28.97 -9.65 11.23
C LEU A 563 28.12 -10.78 11.81
N VAL A 564 27.81 -11.79 10.99
CA VAL A 564 27.19 -13.05 11.45
C VAL A 564 28.21 -14.17 11.23
N GLU A 565 28.64 -14.80 12.31
CA GLU A 565 29.65 -15.86 12.30
C GLU A 565 29.03 -17.20 12.68
N TYR A 566 29.20 -18.21 11.85
CA TYR A 566 28.81 -19.59 12.13
C TYR A 566 30.01 -20.40 12.61
N ARG A 567 29.80 -21.19 13.68
CA ARG A 567 30.80 -22.07 14.29
C ARG A 567 30.22 -23.47 14.43
N GLU A 568 31.00 -24.46 14.00
CA GLU A 568 30.66 -25.87 14.18
C GLU A 568 31.89 -26.59 14.73
N ARG A 569 31.67 -27.49 15.70
CA ARG A 569 32.78 -28.20 16.36
C ARG A 569 33.61 -28.96 15.33
N GLY A 570 34.92 -28.71 15.32
CA GLY A 570 35.87 -29.35 14.40
C GLY A 570 35.97 -28.69 13.01
N LYS A 571 35.24 -27.60 12.75
CA LYS A 571 35.35 -26.79 11.53
C LYS A 571 35.85 -25.38 11.85
N ALA A 572 36.46 -24.72 10.88
CA ALA A 572 36.82 -23.31 11.00
C ALA A 572 35.54 -22.43 11.04
N PRO A 573 35.55 -21.29 11.76
CA PRO A 573 34.45 -20.34 11.72
C PRO A 573 34.18 -19.81 10.31
N VAL A 574 32.91 -19.60 9.98
CA VAL A 574 32.46 -19.18 8.64
C VAL A 574 31.64 -17.91 8.74
N ARG A 575 31.93 -16.91 7.90
CA ARG A 575 31.09 -15.72 7.75
C ARG A 575 29.81 -16.07 6.97
N ILE A 576 28.67 -15.69 7.53
CA ILE A 576 27.34 -15.81 6.91
C ILE A 576 26.96 -14.47 6.28
N GLY A 577 26.28 -14.55 5.14
CA GLY A 577 25.91 -13.40 4.32
C GLY A 577 26.93 -13.07 3.24
N TYR A 578 26.51 -12.19 2.34
CA TYR A 578 27.22 -11.72 1.15
C TYR A 578 27.42 -10.21 1.22
N ASP A 579 28.36 -9.69 0.43
CA ASP A 579 28.68 -8.26 0.46
C ASP A 579 27.69 -7.42 -0.37
N SER A 580 27.10 -7.99 -1.41
CA SER A 580 26.08 -7.36 -2.26
C SER A 580 25.13 -8.40 -2.88
N PRO A 581 23.97 -7.99 -3.42
CA PRO A 581 23.11 -8.88 -4.20
C PRO A 581 23.86 -9.59 -5.34
N ALA A 582 24.82 -8.91 -5.97
CA ALA A 582 25.60 -9.46 -7.06
C ALA A 582 26.60 -10.52 -6.59
N ASP A 583 27.27 -10.29 -5.46
CA ASP A 583 28.13 -11.30 -4.82
C ASP A 583 27.33 -12.54 -4.44
N ALA A 584 26.16 -12.35 -3.83
CA ALA A 584 25.25 -13.45 -3.50
C ALA A 584 24.88 -14.28 -4.74
N LEU A 585 24.49 -13.61 -5.83
CA LEU A 585 24.07 -14.29 -7.05
C LEU A 585 25.25 -15.00 -7.75
N ASN A 586 26.43 -14.39 -7.81
CA ASN A 586 27.63 -15.00 -8.37
C ASN A 586 28.01 -16.30 -7.64
N LYS A 587 28.01 -16.29 -6.30
CA LYS A 587 28.33 -17.49 -5.49
C LYS A 587 27.35 -18.64 -5.73
N ILE A 588 26.11 -18.31 -6.03
CA ILE A 588 25.06 -19.30 -6.27
C ILE A 588 25.18 -19.86 -7.69
N LEU A 589 25.50 -19.02 -8.66
CA LEU A 589 25.83 -19.46 -10.01
C LEU A 589 27.08 -20.33 -10.04
N GLU A 590 28.12 -20.02 -9.26
CA GLU A 590 29.31 -20.88 -9.10
C GLU A 590 28.91 -22.31 -8.63
N ARG A 591 28.07 -22.40 -7.60
CA ARG A 591 27.56 -23.68 -7.09
C ARG A 591 26.63 -24.38 -8.10
N ALA A 592 25.85 -23.62 -8.87
CA ALA A 592 25.01 -24.14 -9.93
C ALA A 592 25.85 -24.78 -11.06
N VAL A 593 27.02 -24.21 -11.36
CA VAL A 593 27.99 -24.78 -12.31
C VAL A 593 28.58 -26.08 -11.77
N GLU A 594 28.98 -26.12 -10.50
CA GLU A 594 29.51 -27.33 -9.86
C GLU A 594 28.51 -28.50 -9.86
N THR A 595 27.23 -28.19 -9.70
CA THR A 595 26.13 -29.19 -9.71
C THR A 595 25.63 -29.53 -11.11
N GLY A 596 26.12 -28.86 -12.16
CA GLY A 596 25.75 -29.09 -13.55
C GLY A 596 24.40 -28.49 -13.97
N TRP A 597 23.79 -27.63 -13.15
CA TRP A 597 22.54 -26.95 -13.47
C TRP A 597 22.74 -25.69 -14.33
N ALA A 598 23.88 -25.01 -14.21
CA ALA A 598 24.23 -23.84 -15.02
C ALA A 598 25.46 -24.10 -15.93
N PRO A 599 25.54 -23.47 -17.12
CA PRO A 599 26.72 -23.54 -17.98
C PRO A 599 27.95 -22.87 -17.35
N ALA A 600 29.12 -23.47 -17.57
CA ALA A 600 30.38 -23.00 -16.99
C ALA A 600 30.90 -21.66 -17.54
N LYS A 601 30.37 -21.18 -18.68
CA LYS A 601 30.75 -19.91 -19.31
C LYS A 601 29.51 -19.24 -19.91
N GLY A 602 29.56 -17.92 -20.00
CA GLY A 602 28.55 -17.12 -20.70
C GLY A 602 27.49 -16.49 -19.82
N ILE A 603 27.54 -16.66 -18.50
CA ILE A 603 26.66 -15.98 -17.54
C ILE A 603 27.42 -14.82 -16.87
N GLU A 604 26.78 -13.67 -16.78
CA GLU A 604 27.25 -12.46 -16.12
C GLU A 604 26.16 -11.96 -15.15
N VAL A 605 26.54 -11.28 -14.07
CA VAL A 605 25.60 -10.64 -13.14
C VAL A 605 25.69 -9.12 -13.29
N ILE A 606 24.57 -8.50 -13.66
CA ILE A 606 24.43 -7.05 -13.76
C ILE A 606 23.81 -6.51 -12.48
N SER A 607 24.32 -5.38 -12.00
CA SER A 607 23.82 -4.71 -10.79
C SER A 607 23.14 -3.39 -11.12
N LYS A 608 22.03 -3.11 -10.45
CA LYS A 608 21.25 -1.87 -10.54
C LYS A 608 21.00 -1.32 -9.14
N ARG A 609 21.05 -0.01 -8.98
CA ARG A 609 20.80 0.64 -7.69
C ARG A 609 19.93 1.88 -7.87
N ARG A 610 19.00 2.09 -6.94
CA ARG A 610 18.18 3.29 -6.82
C ARG A 610 17.99 3.68 -5.37
N ASP A 611 17.93 4.98 -5.11
CA ASP A 611 17.57 5.52 -3.80
C ASP A 611 16.30 6.38 -3.97
N VAL A 612 15.24 6.09 -3.23
CA VAL A 612 13.92 6.74 -3.31
C VAL A 612 13.41 7.00 -1.89
N ASP A 613 13.07 8.25 -1.59
CA ASP A 613 12.50 8.67 -0.29
C ASP A 613 13.28 8.18 0.95
N GLY A 614 14.61 8.16 0.86
CA GLY A 614 15.50 7.70 1.94
C GLY A 614 15.65 6.18 2.06
N ALA A 615 14.99 5.41 1.20
CA ALA A 615 15.20 3.98 1.04
C ALA A 615 16.17 3.67 -0.11
N SER A 616 16.94 2.60 0.02
CA SER A 616 17.84 2.10 -1.02
C SER A 616 17.40 0.74 -1.55
N TYR A 617 17.45 0.61 -2.87
CA TYR A 617 17.07 -0.57 -3.64
C TYR A 617 18.29 -0.98 -4.46
N GLU A 618 18.77 -2.20 -4.27
CA GLU A 618 19.88 -2.76 -5.05
C GLU A 618 19.44 -4.09 -5.64
N MET A 619 19.61 -4.27 -6.95
CA MET A 619 19.15 -5.45 -7.68
C MET A 619 20.30 -6.07 -8.47
N ALA A 620 20.43 -7.39 -8.38
CA ALA A 620 21.32 -8.18 -9.20
C ALA A 620 20.52 -9.06 -10.17
N ILE A 621 20.86 -8.99 -11.46
CA ILE A 621 20.18 -9.66 -12.57
C ILE A 621 21.19 -10.56 -13.26
N PRO A 622 21.00 -11.89 -13.32
CA PRO A 622 21.85 -12.75 -14.12
C PRO A 622 21.43 -12.66 -15.59
N VAL A 623 22.42 -12.49 -16.45
CA VAL A 623 22.23 -12.44 -17.90
C VAL A 623 23.18 -13.41 -18.56
N GLN A 624 22.79 -13.91 -19.72
CA GLN A 624 23.61 -14.81 -20.52
C GLN A 624 23.86 -14.24 -21.91
N SER A 625 25.11 -14.36 -22.35
CA SER A 625 25.52 -14.12 -23.73
C SER A 625 25.33 -15.40 -24.52
N THR A 626 24.55 -15.32 -25.60
CA THR A 626 24.27 -16.46 -26.49
C THR A 626 24.87 -16.22 -27.87
N TRP A 627 24.33 -16.84 -28.92
CA TRP A 627 24.70 -16.58 -30.32
C TRP A 627 24.22 -15.21 -30.82
N TYR A 628 23.33 -14.56 -30.06
CA TYR A 628 22.77 -13.25 -30.35
C TYR A 628 23.57 -12.13 -29.69
N PRO A 629 23.56 -10.90 -30.24
CA PRO A 629 24.36 -9.79 -29.72
C PRO A 629 23.91 -9.33 -28.33
N GLU A 630 22.64 -9.47 -27.98
CA GLU A 630 22.08 -9.06 -26.69
C GLU A 630 22.34 -10.06 -25.56
N ARG A 631 22.54 -9.51 -24.36
CA ARG A 631 22.59 -10.29 -23.13
C ARG A 631 21.17 -10.56 -22.63
N THR A 632 20.72 -11.80 -22.82
CA THR A 632 19.37 -12.26 -22.45
C THR A 632 19.26 -12.57 -20.95
N PHE A 633 18.07 -12.48 -20.36
CA PHE A 633 17.87 -12.85 -18.96
C PHE A 633 18.12 -14.34 -18.73
N PHE A 634 18.87 -14.70 -17.68
CA PHE A 634 19.14 -16.08 -17.33
C PHE A 634 18.12 -16.60 -16.31
N PRO A 635 17.45 -17.74 -16.55
CA PRO A 635 16.43 -18.27 -15.65
C PRO A 635 17.03 -18.91 -14.39
N ILE A 636 16.60 -18.48 -13.19
CA ILE A 636 16.95 -19.13 -11.92
C ILE A 636 15.81 -20.08 -11.45
N ARG A 637 16.16 -21.26 -10.90
CA ARG A 637 15.21 -22.15 -10.19
C ARG A 637 14.83 -21.53 -8.83
N SER A 638 13.56 -21.16 -8.66
CA SER A 638 13.11 -20.38 -7.48
C SER A 638 13.19 -21.12 -6.15
N SER A 639 13.04 -22.45 -6.13
CA SER A 639 12.93 -23.24 -4.89
C SER A 639 14.19 -23.27 -4.02
N GLU A 640 15.29 -22.69 -4.51
CA GLU A 640 16.60 -22.70 -3.85
C GLU A 640 17.16 -21.29 -3.59
N PHE A 641 16.45 -20.22 -4.01
CA PHE A 641 17.01 -18.87 -3.98
C PHE A 641 16.04 -17.76 -3.54
N PRO A 642 16.45 -16.88 -2.59
CA PRO A 642 15.73 -15.64 -2.31
C PRO A 642 15.70 -14.70 -3.51
N SER A 643 14.53 -14.13 -3.83
CA SER A 643 14.42 -13.04 -4.82
C SER A 643 14.28 -11.68 -4.16
N VAL A 644 13.77 -11.60 -2.93
CA VAL A 644 13.56 -10.34 -2.20
C VAL A 644 14.16 -10.43 -0.80
N CYS A 645 15.04 -9.48 -0.49
CA CYS A 645 15.62 -9.27 0.82
C CYS A 645 15.23 -7.90 1.38
N ILE A 646 14.69 -7.87 2.59
CA ILE A 646 14.41 -6.62 3.33
C ILE A 646 15.39 -6.53 4.49
N GLU A 647 16.13 -5.41 4.58
CA GLU A 647 17.14 -5.20 5.62
C GLU A 647 18.17 -6.35 5.71
N GLY A 648 18.41 -7.00 4.57
CA GLY A 648 19.34 -8.12 4.45
C GLY A 648 18.79 -9.51 4.75
N ILE A 649 17.50 -9.62 5.06
CA ILE A 649 16.84 -10.88 5.38
C ILE A 649 15.93 -11.31 4.23
N CYS A 650 16.00 -12.58 3.82
CA CYS A 650 15.11 -13.16 2.82
C CYS A 650 13.65 -13.09 3.28
N VAL A 651 12.78 -12.62 2.38
CA VAL A 651 11.32 -12.49 2.61
C VAL A 651 10.51 -13.21 1.53
N SER A 652 11.00 -13.29 0.30
CA SER A 652 10.26 -13.90 -0.82
C SER A 652 11.21 -14.55 -1.83
N GLU A 653 10.76 -15.66 -2.42
CA GLU A 653 11.42 -16.38 -3.52
C GLU A 653 11.02 -15.84 -4.90
N SER A 654 10.05 -14.93 -4.96
CA SER A 654 9.58 -14.27 -6.20
C SER A 654 9.55 -12.76 -6.04
N LEU A 655 9.86 -12.03 -7.12
CA LEU A 655 9.68 -10.59 -7.17
C LEU A 655 8.18 -10.22 -7.08
N PRO A 656 7.83 -9.06 -6.51
CA PRO A 656 6.43 -8.65 -6.32
C PRO A 656 5.72 -8.46 -7.67
N GLY A 657 4.64 -9.21 -7.90
CA GLY A 657 3.86 -9.18 -9.14
C GLY A 657 4.43 -9.99 -10.32
N TYR A 658 5.48 -10.78 -10.09
CA TYR A 658 6.09 -11.69 -11.06
C TYR A 658 5.61 -13.13 -10.85
N ALA A 659 5.68 -13.95 -11.91
CA ALA A 659 5.29 -15.35 -11.86
C ALA A 659 6.14 -16.17 -10.89
N LYS A 660 5.50 -17.03 -10.08
CA LYS A 660 6.19 -18.10 -9.36
C LYS A 660 6.66 -19.17 -10.36
N ALA A 661 7.88 -19.68 -10.19
CA ALA A 661 8.50 -20.62 -11.12
C ALA A 661 7.95 -22.08 -11.01
N GLU A 662 6.64 -22.26 -10.84
CA GLU A 662 6.02 -23.57 -10.58
C GLU A 662 5.78 -24.42 -11.85
N ARG A 663 6.05 -23.88 -13.05
CA ARG A 663 5.90 -24.60 -14.33
C ARG A 663 7.20 -24.61 -15.11
N HIS A 664 8.10 -25.58 -14.87
CA HIS A 664 9.24 -26.04 -15.69
C HIS A 664 10.11 -25.05 -16.51
N GLU A 665 9.91 -23.74 -16.41
CA GLU A 665 10.59 -22.66 -17.10
C GLU A 665 10.78 -21.56 -16.05
N GLY A 666 11.96 -21.57 -15.43
CA GLY A 666 12.29 -20.73 -14.29
C GLY A 666 12.22 -19.24 -14.63
N ASN A 667 11.47 -18.46 -13.85
CA ASN A 667 11.44 -17.00 -13.98
C ASN A 667 11.70 -16.31 -12.63
N GLY A 668 12.69 -16.80 -11.88
CA GLY A 668 13.42 -15.97 -10.92
C GLY A 668 14.44 -15.14 -11.69
N VAL A 669 14.17 -13.84 -11.88
CA VAL A 669 14.94 -12.96 -12.77
C VAL A 669 16.03 -12.20 -12.04
N ALA A 670 15.90 -12.00 -10.73
CA ALA A 670 16.81 -11.14 -9.99
C ALA A 670 16.72 -11.36 -8.47
N LEU A 671 17.77 -10.93 -7.78
CA LEU A 671 17.75 -10.68 -6.34
C LEU A 671 17.65 -9.18 -6.09
N VAL A 672 16.61 -8.72 -5.41
CA VAL A 672 16.48 -7.34 -4.95
C VAL A 672 16.67 -7.25 -3.43
N SER A 673 17.53 -6.34 -3.01
CA SER A 673 17.68 -5.91 -1.62
C SER A 673 17.05 -4.55 -1.42
N VAL A 674 16.26 -4.43 -0.37
CA VAL A 674 15.57 -3.21 0.05
C VAL A 674 16.05 -2.83 1.45
N ARG A 675 16.40 -1.56 1.66
CA ARG A 675 16.78 -1.01 2.97
C ARG A 675 16.15 0.36 3.19
N GLY A 676 15.83 0.69 4.43
CA GLY A 676 15.28 1.99 4.83
C GLY A 676 13.77 2.15 4.65
N VAL A 677 13.05 1.14 4.12
CA VAL A 677 11.60 1.23 3.89
C VAL A 677 10.82 0.87 5.16
N ARG A 678 9.98 1.79 5.64
CA ARG A 678 9.10 1.55 6.79
C ARG A 678 7.75 0.97 6.41
N GLY A 679 7.19 1.42 5.29
CA GLY A 679 5.84 1.08 4.84
C GLY A 679 5.68 -0.37 4.39
N LEU A 680 6.74 -0.99 3.85
CA LEU A 680 6.69 -2.34 3.30
C LEU A 680 6.37 -3.38 4.38
N ARG A 681 5.26 -4.11 4.19
CA ARG A 681 4.77 -5.13 5.11
C ARG A 681 5.01 -6.53 4.57
N THR A 682 5.32 -7.43 5.48
CA THR A 682 5.47 -8.87 5.21
C THR A 682 4.27 -9.61 5.78
N THR A 683 3.95 -10.76 5.20
CA THR A 683 2.96 -11.65 5.79
C THR A 683 3.40 -12.08 7.20
N VAL A 684 2.48 -12.59 8.02
CA VAL A 684 2.81 -13.07 9.39
C VAL A 684 3.90 -14.14 9.38
N SER A 685 3.92 -15.01 8.36
CA SER A 685 4.97 -16.02 8.15
C SER A 685 6.29 -15.43 7.63
N ARG A 686 6.27 -14.18 7.19
CA ARG A 686 7.34 -13.44 6.46
C ARG A 686 7.92 -14.23 5.29
N TYR A 687 7.08 -15.05 4.68
CA TYR A 687 7.37 -15.82 3.47
C TYR A 687 6.45 -15.29 2.35
N GLY A 688 6.60 -13.99 2.09
CA GLY A 688 5.73 -13.20 1.25
C GLY A 688 5.61 -11.75 1.73
N LEU A 689 5.31 -10.86 0.80
CA LEU A 689 4.90 -9.48 1.05
C LEU A 689 3.38 -9.42 1.19
N GLU A 690 2.87 -8.48 1.99
CA GLU A 690 1.44 -8.17 1.93
C GLU A 690 1.12 -7.53 0.57
N GLU A 691 -0.07 -7.80 0.04
CA GLU A 691 -0.51 -7.20 -1.21
C GLU A 691 -1.10 -5.82 -0.94
N ASP A 692 -0.23 -4.83 -0.83
CA ASP A 692 -0.57 -3.42 -0.59
C ASP A 692 0.08 -2.48 -1.61
N ASP A 693 -0.14 -1.17 -1.45
CA ASP A 693 0.41 -0.12 -2.33
C ASP A 693 1.95 -0.06 -2.28
N GLU A 694 2.56 -0.40 -1.14
CA GLU A 694 4.01 -0.42 -0.95
C GLU A 694 4.64 -1.59 -1.72
N SER A 695 4.04 -2.78 -1.66
CA SER A 695 4.41 -3.96 -2.44
C SER A 695 4.27 -3.71 -3.94
N LEU A 696 3.20 -3.03 -4.37
CA LEU A 696 3.04 -2.58 -5.77
C LEU A 696 4.14 -1.59 -6.17
N THR A 697 4.49 -0.65 -5.29
CA THR A 697 5.56 0.33 -5.52
C THR A 697 6.92 -0.36 -5.70
N LEU A 698 7.24 -1.33 -4.84
CA LEU A 698 8.44 -2.17 -5.01
C LEU A 698 8.40 -2.92 -6.36
N GLY A 699 7.24 -3.48 -6.74
CA GLY A 699 7.07 -4.13 -8.04
C GLY A 699 7.36 -3.19 -9.23
N LYS A 700 6.93 -1.92 -9.16
CA LYS A 700 7.24 -0.89 -10.17
C LYS A 700 8.73 -0.57 -10.22
N ILE A 701 9.38 -0.41 -9.06
CA ILE A 701 10.83 -0.18 -8.97
C ILE A 701 11.60 -1.37 -9.57
N CYS A 702 11.17 -2.61 -9.32
CA CYS A 702 11.72 -3.80 -9.96
C CYS A 702 11.56 -3.76 -11.49
N CYS A 703 10.37 -3.41 -11.99
CA CYS A 703 10.12 -3.24 -13.42
C CYS A 703 11.07 -2.22 -14.04
N GLU A 704 11.28 -1.07 -13.39
CA GLU A 704 12.19 -0.03 -13.86
C GLU A 704 13.65 -0.51 -13.91
N MET A 705 14.15 -1.15 -12.85
CA MET A 705 15.53 -1.63 -12.81
C MET A 705 15.80 -2.72 -13.85
N ILE A 706 14.84 -3.61 -14.11
CA ILE A 706 14.95 -4.61 -15.18
C ILE A 706 14.82 -3.95 -16.56
N PHE A 707 13.94 -2.97 -16.71
CA PHE A 707 13.80 -2.19 -17.93
C PHE A 707 15.08 -1.41 -18.29
N GLU A 708 15.83 -0.92 -17.30
CA GLU A 708 17.13 -0.29 -17.54
C GLU A 708 18.11 -1.22 -18.25
N HIS A 709 18.08 -2.53 -17.98
CA HIS A 709 18.92 -3.49 -18.71
C HIS A 709 18.58 -3.50 -20.21
N ILE A 710 17.28 -3.48 -20.55
CA ILE A 710 16.83 -3.43 -21.96
C ILE A 710 17.34 -2.16 -22.64
N ARG A 711 17.23 -1.02 -21.96
CA ARG A 711 17.74 0.27 -22.46
C ARG A 711 19.25 0.24 -22.65
N ASP A 712 19.99 -0.32 -21.70
CA ASP A 712 21.44 -0.37 -21.76
C ASP A 712 21.93 -1.30 -22.88
N GLU A 713 21.26 -2.43 -23.11
CA GLU A 713 21.57 -3.32 -24.23
C GLU A 713 21.27 -2.68 -25.59
N LEU A 714 20.16 -1.95 -25.70
CA LEU A 714 19.86 -1.16 -26.90
C LEU A 714 20.96 -0.16 -27.21
N LEU A 715 21.37 0.63 -26.20
CA LEU A 715 22.43 1.62 -26.34
C LEU A 715 23.78 0.96 -26.66
N ARG A 716 24.12 -0.13 -25.97
CA ARG A 716 25.36 -0.88 -26.18
C ARG A 716 25.45 -1.36 -27.63
N ILE A 717 24.41 -2.03 -28.13
CA ILE A 717 24.38 -2.54 -29.50
C ILE A 717 24.37 -1.39 -30.51
N SER A 718 23.56 -0.35 -30.30
CA SER A 718 23.46 0.77 -31.25
C SER A 718 24.75 1.58 -31.40
N ASN A 719 25.59 1.59 -30.35
CA ASN A 719 26.86 2.32 -30.32
C ASN A 719 28.05 1.49 -30.82
N GLU A 720 27.86 0.22 -31.18
CA GLU A 720 28.91 -0.59 -31.80
C GLU A 720 29.34 -0.01 -33.15
N THR A 721 30.60 -0.28 -33.54
CA THR A 721 31.13 0.09 -34.85
C THR A 721 30.22 -0.45 -35.95
N GLY A 722 29.84 0.41 -36.89
CA GLY A 722 28.89 0.05 -37.94
C GLY A 722 27.42 0.35 -37.61
N LYS A 723 27.12 0.87 -36.40
CA LYS A 723 25.81 1.34 -35.94
C LYS A 723 24.67 0.34 -36.25
N PRO A 724 24.67 -0.86 -35.67
CA PRO A 724 23.70 -1.91 -35.98
C PRO A 724 22.33 -1.67 -35.31
N LEU A 725 21.62 -0.61 -35.72
CA LEU A 725 20.32 -0.21 -35.20
C LEU A 725 19.22 -1.27 -35.41
N SER A 726 19.19 -2.07 -36.50
CA SER A 726 18.16 -3.13 -36.60
C SER A 726 18.43 -4.28 -35.64
N ARG A 727 19.70 -4.56 -35.33
CA ARG A 727 20.06 -5.54 -34.29
C ARG A 727 19.61 -5.04 -32.92
N ALA A 728 19.85 -3.77 -32.62
CA ALA A 728 19.36 -3.15 -31.39
C ALA A 728 17.82 -3.23 -31.34
N SER A 729 17.12 -2.85 -32.40
CA SER A 729 15.66 -2.96 -32.52
C SER A 729 15.13 -4.36 -32.20
N THR A 730 15.74 -5.38 -32.82
CA THR A 730 15.40 -6.79 -32.61
C THR A 730 15.66 -7.23 -31.16
N ALA A 731 16.82 -6.90 -30.62
CA ALA A 731 17.19 -7.18 -29.23
C ALA A 731 16.20 -6.56 -28.23
N GLY A 732 15.84 -5.29 -28.42
CA GLY A 732 14.85 -4.61 -27.58
C GLY A 732 13.48 -5.27 -27.63
N LYS A 733 13.01 -5.69 -28.82
CA LYS A 733 11.74 -6.40 -28.96
C LYS A 733 11.78 -7.79 -28.29
N TRP A 734 12.89 -8.50 -28.39
CA TRP A 734 13.06 -9.80 -27.74
C TRP A 734 13.05 -9.68 -26.22
N LEU A 735 13.93 -8.83 -25.66
CA LEU A 735 14.05 -8.63 -24.22
C LEU A 735 12.75 -8.10 -23.58
N SER A 736 12.04 -7.21 -24.27
CA SER A 736 10.73 -6.72 -23.80
C SER A 736 9.67 -7.81 -23.79
N SER A 737 9.63 -8.67 -24.81
CA SER A 737 8.72 -9.83 -24.86
C SER A 737 8.97 -10.80 -23.70
N ASP A 738 10.24 -11.09 -23.39
CA ASP A 738 10.59 -11.95 -22.26
C ASP A 738 10.18 -11.32 -20.92
N LEU A 739 10.38 -10.02 -20.73
CA LEU A 739 9.93 -9.30 -19.53
C LEU A 739 8.40 -9.37 -19.34
N PHE A 740 7.63 -9.19 -20.43
CA PHE A 740 6.17 -9.29 -20.36
C PHE A 740 5.67 -10.68 -19.93
N LYS A 741 6.37 -11.76 -20.33
CA LYS A 741 6.02 -13.13 -19.89
C LYS A 741 6.26 -13.36 -18.39
N MET A 742 7.16 -12.59 -17.78
CA MET A 742 7.55 -12.74 -16.38
C MET A 742 6.59 -12.05 -15.41
N VAL A 743 5.89 -11.00 -15.85
CA VAL A 743 4.96 -10.21 -15.02
C VAL A 743 3.55 -10.75 -15.12
N GLN A 744 2.88 -10.95 -13.98
CA GLN A 744 1.50 -11.46 -13.93
C GLN A 744 0.48 -10.41 -13.47
N LYS A 745 0.93 -9.39 -12.74
CA LYS A 745 0.03 -8.37 -12.17
C LYS A 745 -0.34 -7.33 -13.22
N LYS A 746 -1.64 -7.13 -13.47
CA LYS A 746 -2.17 -6.22 -14.51
C LYS A 746 -1.63 -4.80 -14.38
N GLU A 747 -1.62 -4.25 -13.16
CA GLU A 747 -1.14 -2.89 -12.90
C GLU A 747 0.35 -2.70 -13.25
N LEU A 748 1.15 -3.77 -13.13
CA LEU A 748 2.56 -3.75 -13.53
C LEU A 748 2.72 -3.94 -15.03
N LEU A 749 1.87 -4.72 -15.69
CA LEU A 749 1.84 -4.85 -17.15
C LEU A 749 1.53 -3.49 -17.80
N ASP A 750 0.51 -2.79 -17.31
CA ASP A 750 0.14 -1.45 -17.76
C ASP A 750 1.31 -0.47 -17.57
N TYR A 751 2.00 -0.54 -16.42
CA TYR A 751 3.17 0.28 -16.13
C TYR A 751 4.37 -0.02 -17.05
N LEU A 752 4.67 -1.30 -17.29
CA LEU A 752 5.71 -1.73 -18.22
C LEU A 752 5.43 -1.26 -19.65
N GLN A 753 4.17 -1.30 -20.09
CA GLN A 753 3.77 -0.81 -21.40
C GLN A 753 4.04 0.70 -21.53
N GLN A 754 3.83 1.47 -20.47
CA GLN A 754 4.17 2.90 -20.44
C GLN A 754 5.69 3.12 -20.56
N LEU A 755 6.51 2.37 -19.82
CA LEU A 755 7.97 2.46 -19.90
C LEU A 755 8.47 2.13 -21.32
N LEU A 756 7.98 1.04 -21.92
CA LEU A 756 8.37 0.63 -23.27
C LEU A 756 7.91 1.61 -24.35
N SER A 757 6.79 2.30 -24.16
CA SER A 757 6.33 3.34 -25.09
C SER A 757 7.29 4.53 -25.22
N GLN A 758 8.19 4.69 -24.24
CA GLN A 758 9.20 5.74 -24.21
C GLN A 758 10.58 5.26 -24.71
N LEU A 759 10.74 3.97 -24.98
CA LEU A 759 12.02 3.40 -25.40
C LEU A 759 12.18 3.50 -26.93
N PRO A 760 13.28 4.07 -27.46
CA PRO A 760 13.50 4.16 -28.89
C PRO A 760 13.95 2.81 -29.43
N MET A 761 13.01 2.02 -29.94
CA MET A 761 13.26 0.66 -30.43
C MET A 761 12.97 0.48 -31.91
N MET A 762 12.36 1.46 -32.60
CA MET A 762 12.02 1.35 -34.02
C MET A 762 13.05 2.06 -34.88
N VAL A 763 13.56 1.40 -35.92
CA VAL A 763 14.46 2.03 -36.88
C VAL A 763 13.67 2.90 -37.84
N LEU A 764 14.03 4.19 -37.93
CA LEU A 764 13.53 5.13 -38.92
C LEU A 764 14.69 5.61 -39.79
N GLU A 765 14.51 5.52 -41.11
CA GLU A 765 15.39 6.08 -42.13
C GLU A 765 14.68 7.28 -42.78
N ALA A 766 15.33 8.43 -42.88
CA ALA A 766 14.78 9.64 -43.50
C ALA A 766 15.88 10.41 -44.23
N HIS A 767 15.52 11.29 -45.17
CA HIS A 767 16.50 12.15 -45.82
C HIS A 767 17.10 13.15 -44.82
N ALA A 768 18.41 13.34 -44.87
CA ALA A 768 19.10 14.28 -44.00
C ALA A 768 18.67 15.72 -44.31
N THR A 769 18.29 16.46 -43.26
CA THR A 769 17.84 17.86 -43.37
C THR A 769 18.98 18.87 -43.30
N VAL A 770 20.23 18.41 -43.07
CA VAL A 770 21.41 19.25 -42.82
C VAL A 770 22.46 19.06 -43.92
N GLU A 771 22.87 20.16 -44.58
CA GLU A 771 23.95 20.18 -45.58
C GLU A 771 25.27 19.65 -44.97
N GLY A 772 25.81 18.58 -45.54
CA GLY A 772 27.09 17.97 -45.13
C GLY A 772 27.00 16.63 -44.38
N SER A 773 25.79 16.13 -44.11
CA SER A 773 25.55 14.78 -43.57
C SER A 773 25.51 13.72 -44.70
N SER A 774 25.54 12.42 -44.38
CA SER A 774 25.08 11.40 -45.35
C SER A 774 23.68 11.78 -45.85
N PRO A 775 23.34 11.56 -47.14
CA PRO A 775 22.03 11.96 -47.69
C PRO A 775 20.85 11.33 -46.94
N GLU A 776 21.09 10.22 -46.23
CA GLU A 776 20.14 9.54 -45.37
C GLU A 776 20.56 9.63 -43.89
N GLU A 777 19.61 9.94 -43.00
CA GLU A 777 19.71 9.88 -41.55
C GLU A 777 18.94 8.66 -41.03
N ARG A 778 19.62 7.79 -40.28
CA ARG A 778 19.05 6.58 -39.70
C ARG A 778 19.16 6.61 -38.18
N ARG A 779 18.04 6.40 -37.48
CA ARG A 779 17.97 6.52 -36.01
C ARG A 779 16.89 5.63 -35.41
N LEU A 780 17.04 5.34 -34.12
CA LEU A 780 15.98 4.70 -33.33
C LEU A 780 14.96 5.75 -32.87
N VAL A 781 13.67 5.44 -33.00
CA VAL A 781 12.55 6.30 -32.58
C VAL A 781 11.61 5.56 -31.63
N THR A 782 10.95 6.33 -30.77
CA THR A 782 9.93 5.81 -29.85
C THR A 782 8.57 5.67 -30.57
N PRO A 783 7.66 4.82 -30.06
CA PRO A 783 6.26 4.81 -30.50
C PRO A 783 5.56 6.16 -30.44
N ALA A 784 5.89 7.01 -29.46
CA ALA A 784 5.35 8.36 -29.40
C ALA A 784 5.90 9.26 -30.52
N ALA A 785 7.20 9.17 -30.82
CA ALA A 785 7.81 9.94 -31.90
C ALA A 785 7.25 9.52 -33.27
N LEU A 786 7.06 8.22 -33.53
CA LEU A 786 6.48 7.72 -34.78
C LEU A 786 5.05 8.24 -35.02
N ARG A 787 4.25 8.42 -33.95
CA ARG A 787 2.90 9.01 -34.03
C ARG A 787 2.91 10.48 -34.47
N SER A 788 3.98 11.21 -34.19
CA SER A 788 4.10 12.62 -34.57
C SER A 788 4.50 12.85 -36.04
N ILE A 789 4.89 11.78 -36.75
CA ILE A 789 5.27 11.86 -38.16
C ILE A 789 4.01 11.86 -39.02
N ALA A 790 3.90 12.83 -39.93
CA ALA A 790 2.74 13.01 -40.81
C ALA A 790 2.44 11.77 -41.67
N HIS A 791 3.48 11.13 -42.19
CA HIS A 791 3.39 9.83 -42.85
C HIS A 791 4.76 9.12 -42.84
N PHE A 792 4.76 7.81 -42.97
CA PHE A 792 5.98 7.02 -43.21
C PHE A 792 5.68 5.80 -44.08
N TRP A 793 6.72 5.20 -44.64
CA TRP A 793 6.64 4.00 -45.45
C TRP A 793 7.10 2.78 -44.66
N THR A 794 6.50 1.63 -44.92
CA THR A 794 7.05 0.33 -44.55
C THR A 794 7.25 -0.48 -45.81
N ILE A 795 8.32 -1.25 -45.87
CA ILE A 795 8.65 -2.01 -47.07
C ILE A 795 8.82 -3.49 -46.75
N GLU A 796 8.27 -4.32 -47.63
CA GLU A 796 8.58 -5.73 -47.71
C GLU A 796 9.23 -5.92 -49.07
N SER A 797 10.49 -6.35 -49.08
CA SER A 797 11.21 -6.62 -50.32
C SER A 797 12.29 -7.65 -50.08
N ARG A 798 12.52 -8.52 -51.06
CA ARG A 798 13.66 -9.43 -51.05
C ARG A 798 14.99 -8.68 -50.96
N LEU A 799 15.05 -7.46 -51.50
CA LEU A 799 16.24 -6.62 -51.43
C LEU A 799 16.54 -6.21 -49.99
N VAL A 800 15.52 -5.90 -49.19
CA VAL A 800 15.66 -5.57 -47.75
C VAL A 800 16.12 -6.80 -46.95
N ASP A 801 15.53 -7.97 -47.20
CA ASP A 801 15.96 -9.22 -46.55
C ASP A 801 17.43 -9.55 -46.90
N SER A 802 17.84 -9.31 -48.16
CA SER A 802 19.23 -9.52 -48.62
C SER A 802 20.20 -8.47 -48.06
N LEU A 803 19.76 -7.22 -47.94
CA LEU A 803 20.53 -6.12 -47.37
C LEU A 803 20.87 -6.36 -45.90
N GLY A 804 19.96 -7.01 -45.15
CA GLY A 804 20.24 -7.44 -43.77
C GLY A 804 21.41 -8.43 -43.68
N ILE A 805 21.48 -9.39 -44.62
CA ILE A 805 22.60 -10.36 -44.72
C ILE A 805 23.89 -9.63 -45.09
N ILE A 806 23.85 -8.79 -46.13
CA ILE A 806 25.01 -8.02 -46.59
C ILE A 806 25.53 -7.10 -45.49
N SER A 807 24.64 -6.37 -44.81
CA SER A 807 24.99 -5.50 -43.69
C SER A 807 25.67 -6.27 -42.55
N ARG A 808 25.22 -7.50 -42.27
CA ARG A 808 25.87 -8.37 -41.29
C ARG A 808 27.27 -8.78 -41.72
N ASP A 809 27.44 -9.19 -42.98
CA ASP A 809 28.72 -9.68 -43.50
C ASP A 809 29.75 -8.55 -43.64
N LEU A 810 29.31 -7.32 -43.92
CA LEU A 810 30.15 -6.12 -43.99
C LEU A 810 30.51 -5.55 -42.60
N GLY A 811 29.85 -5.97 -41.54
CA GLY A 811 30.04 -5.41 -40.19
C GLY A 811 29.60 -3.93 -40.07
N ARG A 812 28.84 -3.42 -41.05
CA ARG A 812 28.25 -2.09 -41.06
C ARG A 812 26.83 -2.19 -41.57
N GLU A 813 25.92 -1.54 -40.87
CA GLU A 813 24.55 -1.48 -41.34
C GLU A 813 24.39 -0.43 -42.44
N VAL A 814 23.75 -0.85 -43.53
CA VAL A 814 23.47 -0.02 -44.71
C VAL A 814 21.96 0.15 -44.82
N SER A 815 21.51 1.40 -44.93
CA SER A 815 20.08 1.69 -45.14
C SER A 815 19.63 1.31 -46.56
N LEU A 816 18.33 1.07 -46.76
CA LEU A 816 17.82 0.73 -48.09
C LEU A 816 18.13 1.84 -49.10
N ASN A 817 17.83 3.09 -48.73
CA ASN A 817 18.04 4.23 -49.61
C ASN A 817 19.54 4.49 -49.84
N GLU A 818 20.42 4.31 -48.85
CA GLU A 818 21.86 4.41 -49.05
C GLU A 818 22.37 3.37 -50.06
N PHE A 819 21.89 2.13 -49.95
CA PHE A 819 22.23 1.05 -50.88
C PHE A 819 21.77 1.37 -52.31
N LEU A 820 20.53 1.86 -52.46
CA LEU A 820 19.97 2.23 -53.77
C LEU A 820 20.69 3.44 -54.36
N HIS A 821 20.94 4.50 -53.59
CA HIS A 821 21.71 5.66 -54.05
C HIS A 821 23.12 5.29 -54.51
N ALA A 822 23.79 4.33 -53.85
CA ALA A 822 25.15 3.94 -54.19
C ALA A 822 25.23 3.06 -55.45
N LEU A 823 24.26 2.18 -55.68
CA LEU A 823 24.33 1.17 -56.75
C LEU A 823 23.40 1.43 -57.93
N ALA A 824 22.32 2.17 -57.73
CA ALA A 824 21.31 2.44 -58.75
C ALA A 824 20.69 3.84 -58.55
N PRO A 825 21.47 4.92 -58.66
CA PRO A 825 21.00 6.29 -58.41
C PRO A 825 19.87 6.73 -59.35
N ASP A 826 19.74 6.10 -60.52
CA ASP A 826 18.69 6.40 -61.50
C ASP A 826 17.32 5.77 -61.16
N LEU A 827 17.21 4.94 -60.10
CA LEU A 827 15.97 4.28 -59.66
C LEU A 827 15.25 5.04 -58.53
N GLU A 828 14.99 6.33 -58.73
CA GLU A 828 14.34 7.21 -57.73
C GLU A 828 12.97 6.68 -57.25
N GLU A 829 12.25 5.92 -58.08
CA GLU A 829 10.95 5.33 -57.74
C GLU A 829 11.00 4.29 -56.61
N LEU A 830 12.19 3.78 -56.29
CA LEU A 830 12.42 2.82 -55.21
C LEU A 830 12.88 3.49 -53.90
N HIS A 831 13.07 4.81 -53.91
CA HIS A 831 13.53 5.57 -52.74
C HIS A 831 12.31 5.99 -51.92
N TYR A 832 12.21 5.46 -50.70
CA TYR A 832 11.09 5.72 -49.80
C TYR A 832 11.58 6.43 -48.55
N SER A 833 10.97 7.56 -48.21
CA SER A 833 11.38 8.39 -47.08
C SER A 833 10.18 9.17 -46.51
N PRO A 834 10.00 9.24 -45.17
CA PRO A 834 10.66 8.42 -44.15
C PRO A 834 10.22 6.96 -44.23
N ILE A 835 11.08 5.99 -43.88
CA ILE A 835 10.79 4.56 -43.92
C ILE A 835 11.14 3.85 -42.59
N VAL A 836 10.28 2.92 -42.18
CA VAL A 836 10.47 2.04 -41.02
C VAL A 836 10.72 0.62 -41.54
N SER A 837 11.99 0.19 -41.51
CA SER A 837 12.43 -1.10 -42.08
C SER A 837 11.93 -2.31 -41.28
N ASP A 838 11.91 -2.21 -39.95
CA ASP A 838 11.61 -3.33 -39.05
C ASP A 838 10.16 -3.34 -38.55
N ALA A 839 9.24 -2.75 -39.33
CA ALA A 839 7.87 -2.51 -38.94
C ALA A 839 7.09 -3.78 -38.52
N HIS A 840 7.49 -4.95 -39.02
CA HIS A 840 6.92 -6.24 -38.64
C HIS A 840 7.13 -6.61 -37.16
N LEU A 841 8.21 -6.13 -36.52
CA LEU A 841 8.48 -6.33 -35.08
C LEU A 841 7.55 -5.49 -34.19
N PHE A 842 7.01 -4.40 -34.73
CA PHE A 842 6.18 -3.42 -34.02
C PHE A 842 4.80 -3.25 -34.65
N SER A 843 4.33 -4.31 -35.33
CA SER A 843 3.04 -4.31 -36.04
C SER A 843 1.90 -3.85 -35.14
N GLU A 844 1.79 -4.39 -33.92
CA GLU A 844 0.77 -3.99 -32.94
C GLU A 844 0.72 -2.47 -32.70
N HIS A 845 1.88 -1.82 -32.53
CA HIS A 845 1.94 -0.38 -32.31
C HIS A 845 1.54 0.43 -33.54
N ILE A 846 1.99 0.01 -34.73
CA ILE A 846 1.64 0.67 -36.00
C ILE A 846 0.14 0.54 -36.27
N LEU A 847 -0.40 -0.67 -36.14
CA LEU A 847 -1.80 -1.00 -36.40
C LEU A 847 -2.77 -0.26 -35.45
N THR A 848 -2.34 0.00 -34.22
CA THR A 848 -3.17 0.68 -33.22
C THR A 848 -3.27 2.19 -33.44
N HIS A 849 -2.26 2.82 -34.05
CA HIS A 849 -2.14 4.28 -34.12
C HIS A 849 -2.08 4.86 -35.54
N HIS A 850 -1.91 4.02 -36.55
CA HIS A 850 -1.74 4.43 -37.93
C HIS A 850 -2.67 3.63 -38.85
N ARG A 851 -3.05 4.25 -39.97
CA ARG A 851 -3.83 3.63 -41.04
C ARG A 851 -3.00 3.57 -42.32
N ALA A 852 -3.12 2.48 -43.06
CA ALA A 852 -2.54 2.38 -44.40
C ALA A 852 -3.40 3.20 -45.38
N VAL A 853 -2.77 4.10 -46.14
CA VAL A 853 -3.47 4.96 -47.13
C VAL A 853 -3.13 4.59 -48.56
N MET A 854 -1.94 4.02 -48.79
CA MET A 854 -1.46 3.63 -50.11
C MET A 854 -0.59 2.39 -50.00
N VAL A 855 -0.65 1.52 -51.00
CA VAL A 855 0.33 0.48 -51.23
C VAL A 855 0.80 0.51 -52.66
N LYS A 856 2.12 0.50 -52.81
CA LYS A 856 2.80 0.33 -54.07
C LYS A 856 3.40 -1.07 -54.12
N PHE A 857 3.06 -1.85 -55.13
CA PHE A 857 3.66 -3.19 -55.28
C PHE A 857 4.18 -3.42 -56.71
N ASN A 858 5.16 -4.30 -56.85
CA ASN A 858 5.69 -4.72 -58.13
C ASN A 858 6.03 -6.22 -58.07
N ARG A 859 5.36 -7.04 -58.88
CA ARG A 859 5.57 -8.50 -58.93
C ARG A 859 6.95 -8.85 -59.48
N LEU A 860 7.44 -8.12 -60.48
CA LEU A 860 8.76 -8.35 -61.07
C LEU A 860 9.90 -8.10 -60.07
N TYR A 861 9.84 -7.02 -59.29
CA TYR A 861 10.86 -6.66 -58.30
C TYR A 861 10.61 -7.25 -56.91
N GLN A 862 9.48 -7.95 -56.71
CA GLN A 862 9.09 -8.56 -55.44
C GLN A 862 9.14 -7.56 -54.28
N GLN A 863 8.50 -6.42 -54.49
CA GLN A 863 8.54 -5.30 -53.57
C GLN A 863 7.13 -4.80 -53.30
N THR A 864 6.87 -4.48 -52.04
CA THR A 864 5.63 -3.89 -51.55
C THR A 864 5.98 -2.81 -50.55
N ALA A 865 5.63 -1.57 -50.86
CA ALA A 865 5.79 -0.43 -49.97
C ALA A 865 4.40 0.09 -49.55
N ILE A 866 4.18 0.26 -48.26
CA ILE A 866 2.91 0.71 -47.69
C ILE A 866 3.14 2.07 -47.06
N GLN A 867 2.31 3.05 -47.39
CA GLN A 867 2.30 4.36 -46.76
C GLN A 867 1.31 4.37 -45.60
N TRP A 868 1.78 4.77 -44.43
CA TRP A 868 1.02 4.88 -43.20
C TRP A 868 0.88 6.33 -42.78
N CYS A 869 -0.32 6.70 -42.34
CA CYS A 869 -0.62 8.01 -41.75
C CYS A 869 -1.22 7.84 -40.35
N PRO A 870 -1.09 8.80 -39.44
CA PRO A 870 -1.82 8.80 -38.17
C PRO A 870 -3.32 8.56 -38.38
N SER A 871 -3.90 7.71 -37.55
CA SER A 871 -5.31 7.31 -37.66
C SER A 871 -6.25 8.27 -36.92
N ASP A 872 -7.49 8.38 -37.38
CA ASP A 872 -8.58 9.11 -36.69
C ASP A 872 -9.11 8.29 -35.50
N LYS A 873 -9.65 8.95 -34.46
CA LYS A 873 -10.11 8.31 -33.21
C LYS A 873 -10.98 7.05 -33.42
N LEU A 874 -11.94 7.09 -34.35
CA LEU A 874 -12.89 6.00 -34.59
C LEU A 874 -12.21 4.65 -34.94
N HIS A 875 -11.19 4.67 -35.80
CA HIS A 875 -10.45 3.46 -36.18
C HIS A 875 -9.58 2.94 -35.03
N SER A 876 -9.00 3.86 -34.25
CA SER A 876 -8.25 3.51 -33.04
C SER A 876 -9.18 2.90 -32.00
N ASP A 877 -10.36 3.47 -31.77
CA ASP A 877 -11.31 3.03 -30.75
C ASP A 877 -11.89 1.64 -31.04
N VAL A 878 -12.22 1.29 -32.29
CA VAL A 878 -12.69 -0.07 -32.65
C VAL A 878 -11.56 -1.09 -32.51
N PHE A 879 -10.35 -0.77 -32.99
CA PHE A 879 -9.20 -1.68 -32.87
C PHE A 879 -8.79 -1.87 -31.41
N THR A 880 -8.73 -0.78 -30.63
CA THR A 880 -8.47 -0.79 -29.20
C THR A 880 -9.58 -1.51 -28.44
N ALA A 881 -10.87 -1.31 -28.74
CA ALA A 881 -11.96 -2.05 -28.10
C ALA A 881 -11.86 -3.57 -28.34
N ILE A 882 -11.46 -3.98 -29.54
CA ILE A 882 -11.23 -5.39 -29.90
C ILE A 882 -9.99 -5.97 -29.19
N THR A 883 -8.98 -5.16 -28.86
CA THR A 883 -7.72 -5.62 -28.27
C THR A 883 -7.57 -5.39 -26.76
N SER A 884 -8.39 -4.53 -26.14
CA SER A 884 -8.18 -4.05 -24.76
C SER A 884 -9.19 -4.54 -23.72
N ASP A 885 -10.41 -4.95 -24.10
CA ASP A 885 -11.43 -5.44 -23.15
C ASP A 885 -11.54 -6.97 -23.17
N GLU A 886 -10.56 -7.62 -22.52
CA GLU A 886 -10.45 -9.08 -22.46
C GLU A 886 -11.75 -9.80 -22.02
N PRO A 887 -12.47 -9.37 -20.97
CA PRO A 887 -13.72 -10.01 -20.56
C PRO A 887 -14.83 -9.92 -21.61
N PHE A 888 -15.06 -8.74 -22.19
CA PHE A 888 -16.07 -8.57 -23.23
C PHE A 888 -15.72 -9.38 -24.48
N MET A 889 -14.45 -9.35 -24.89
CA MET A 889 -13.98 -10.08 -26.06
C MET A 889 -13.99 -11.59 -25.85
N ARG A 890 -13.63 -12.09 -24.65
CA ARG A 890 -13.76 -13.52 -24.30
C ARG A 890 -15.23 -13.97 -24.34
N GLU A 891 -16.15 -13.17 -23.81
CA GLU A 891 -17.58 -13.49 -23.84
C GLU A 891 -18.14 -13.42 -25.27
N LEU A 892 -17.83 -12.36 -26.03
CA LEU A 892 -18.20 -12.23 -27.44
C LEU A 892 -17.69 -13.42 -28.26
N HIS A 893 -16.46 -13.85 -27.99
CA HIS A 893 -15.86 -15.00 -28.63
C HIS A 893 -16.54 -16.32 -28.24
N ALA A 894 -16.83 -16.53 -26.95
CA ALA A 894 -17.58 -17.69 -26.47
C ALA A 894 -19.00 -17.75 -27.04
N GLN A 895 -19.68 -16.61 -27.17
CA GLN A 895 -21.01 -16.52 -27.79
C GLN A 895 -20.95 -16.77 -29.29
N THR A 896 -19.92 -16.28 -29.98
CA THR A 896 -19.66 -16.58 -31.40
C THR A 896 -19.49 -18.07 -31.63
N LEU A 897 -18.70 -18.75 -30.78
CA LEU A 897 -18.55 -20.21 -30.77
C LEU A 897 -19.89 -20.92 -30.58
N ARG A 898 -20.67 -20.55 -29.55
CA ARG A 898 -21.99 -21.14 -29.29
C ARG A 898 -22.97 -20.96 -30.43
N LEU A 899 -23.02 -19.78 -31.05
CA LEU A 899 -23.87 -19.51 -32.22
C LEU A 899 -23.44 -20.38 -33.41
N SER A 900 -22.13 -20.49 -33.66
CA SER A 900 -21.63 -21.34 -34.73
C SER A 900 -21.94 -22.84 -34.50
N GLU A 901 -21.94 -23.31 -33.25
CA GLU A 901 -22.36 -24.67 -32.85
C GLU A 901 -23.85 -24.92 -33.08
N LEU A 902 -24.71 -24.00 -32.62
CA LEU A 902 -26.18 -24.10 -32.78
C LEU A 902 -26.60 -24.14 -34.25
N GLU A 903 -25.83 -23.48 -35.12
CA GLU A 903 -26.14 -23.36 -36.54
C GLU A 903 -25.47 -24.43 -37.42
N GLY A 904 -24.74 -25.37 -36.80
CA GLY A 904 -24.08 -26.49 -37.49
C GLY A 904 -22.84 -26.10 -38.29
N GLU A 905 -22.22 -24.96 -37.99
CA GLU A 905 -21.09 -24.37 -38.73
C GLU A 905 -19.86 -24.12 -37.83
N ALA A 906 -19.85 -24.70 -36.62
CA ALA A 906 -18.81 -24.54 -35.58
C ALA A 906 -17.37 -24.64 -36.09
N ALA A 907 -17.17 -25.46 -37.10
CA ALA A 907 -15.84 -25.79 -37.60
C ALA A 907 -15.25 -24.78 -38.58
N LEU A 908 -16.05 -23.86 -39.13
CA LEU A 908 -15.55 -22.79 -40.01
C LEU A 908 -15.18 -21.54 -39.20
N ILE A 909 -15.91 -21.26 -38.12
CA ILE A 909 -15.84 -20.01 -37.35
C ILE A 909 -15.11 -20.20 -36.00
N GLY A 910 -15.19 -21.39 -35.39
CA GLY A 910 -14.70 -21.65 -34.02
C GLY A 910 -13.18 -21.68 -33.84
N ASP A 911 -12.40 -22.08 -34.85
CA ASP A 911 -10.92 -22.20 -34.76
C ASP A 911 -10.18 -20.90 -35.16
N LEU A 912 -10.88 -19.91 -35.70
CA LEU A 912 -10.33 -18.64 -36.20
C LEU A 912 -9.54 -17.75 -35.22
N PRO A 913 -9.90 -17.59 -33.94
CA PRO A 913 -9.08 -16.84 -32.96
C PRO A 913 -7.64 -17.39 -32.85
N HIS A 914 -7.42 -18.68 -33.15
CA HIS A 914 -6.10 -19.33 -33.08
C HIS A 914 -5.31 -19.22 -34.40
N MET A 915 -5.89 -18.65 -35.48
CA MET A 915 -5.27 -18.60 -36.82
C MET A 915 -4.47 -17.31 -37.12
N GLY A 916 -4.34 -16.37 -36.19
CA GLY A 916 -3.49 -15.17 -36.39
C GLY A 916 -4.00 -14.24 -37.50
N LEU A 917 -5.29 -13.94 -37.49
CA LEU A 917 -5.97 -13.07 -38.46
C LEU A 917 -5.39 -11.64 -38.48
N LYS A 918 -4.90 -11.18 -39.64
CA LYS A 918 -4.30 -9.85 -39.83
C LYS A 918 -5.34 -8.71 -39.92
N PRO A 919 -5.05 -7.48 -39.50
CA PRO A 919 -5.98 -6.36 -39.67
C PRO A 919 -6.17 -5.99 -41.13
N ILE A 920 -7.35 -5.45 -41.46
CA ILE A 920 -7.76 -5.10 -42.82
C ILE A 920 -7.83 -3.57 -42.95
N PHE A 921 -7.18 -3.02 -43.97
CA PHE A 921 -7.28 -1.60 -44.33
C PHE A 921 -7.74 -1.43 -45.76
N VAL A 922 -8.46 -0.34 -46.03
CA VAL A 922 -8.75 0.10 -47.39
C VAL A 922 -7.69 1.13 -47.77
N ALA A 923 -6.97 0.88 -48.86
CA ALA A 923 -5.88 1.72 -49.33
C ALA A 923 -5.93 1.90 -50.86
N THR A 924 -5.25 2.92 -51.35
CA THR A 924 -5.01 3.04 -52.79
C THR A 924 -3.97 1.99 -53.19
N ILE A 925 -4.33 1.05 -54.07
CA ILE A 925 -3.41 0.03 -54.58
C ILE A 925 -2.88 0.50 -55.92
N ALA A 926 -1.56 0.69 -56.01
CA ALA A 926 -0.84 1.01 -57.23
C ALA A 926 0.20 -0.08 -57.50
N GLY A 927 0.13 -0.76 -58.64
CA GLY A 927 1.11 -1.79 -58.97
C GLY A 927 1.14 -2.16 -60.44
N ASP A 928 1.97 -3.15 -60.77
CA ASP A 928 2.21 -3.62 -62.13
C ASP A 928 1.09 -4.51 -62.70
N ASP A 929 0.11 -4.88 -61.88
CA ASP A 929 -1.07 -5.65 -62.29
C ASP A 929 -2.38 -4.96 -61.83
N PRO A 930 -3.22 -4.47 -62.77
CA PRO A 930 -4.46 -3.78 -62.44
C PRO A 930 -5.56 -4.71 -61.90
N GLN A 931 -5.43 -6.03 -62.09
CA GLN A 931 -6.39 -7.02 -61.58
C GLN A 931 -6.28 -7.22 -60.07
N VAL A 932 -5.19 -6.78 -59.44
CA VAL A 932 -5.00 -6.92 -58.00
C VAL A 932 -5.97 -6.01 -57.25
N GLU A 933 -6.83 -6.62 -56.45
CA GLU A 933 -7.82 -5.97 -55.57
C GLU A 933 -7.40 -6.07 -54.10
N ILE A 934 -6.53 -7.03 -53.74
CA ILE A 934 -6.05 -7.25 -52.37
C ILE A 934 -4.54 -7.48 -52.34
N VAL A 935 -3.85 -6.81 -51.42
CA VAL A 935 -2.43 -7.02 -51.12
C VAL A 935 -2.27 -7.50 -49.67
N ARG A 936 -1.66 -8.68 -49.49
CA ARG A 936 -1.36 -9.27 -48.18
C ARG A 936 0.10 -9.04 -47.83
N THR A 937 0.36 -8.49 -46.64
CA THR A 937 1.71 -8.18 -46.16
C THR A 937 1.95 -8.87 -44.81
N ARG A 938 3.17 -8.89 -44.27
CA ARG A 938 3.49 -9.39 -42.91
C ARG A 938 2.71 -8.65 -41.83
N ILE A 939 2.39 -7.37 -42.04
CA ILE A 939 1.74 -6.49 -41.05
C ILE A 939 0.22 -6.47 -41.19
N ALA A 940 -0.32 -6.40 -42.41
CA ALA A 940 -1.75 -6.16 -42.64
C ALA A 940 -2.26 -6.77 -43.96
N LEU A 941 -3.58 -6.72 -44.15
CA LEU A 941 -4.26 -7.00 -45.41
C LEU A 941 -4.83 -5.69 -45.95
N LEU A 942 -4.54 -5.38 -47.20
CA LEU A 942 -4.90 -4.11 -47.84
C LEU A 942 -5.87 -4.36 -48.99
N ILE A 943 -7.02 -3.70 -48.96
CA ILE A 943 -8.08 -3.81 -49.97
C ILE A 943 -8.09 -2.54 -50.83
N LYS A 944 -8.25 -2.71 -52.14
CA LYS A 944 -8.30 -1.61 -53.10
C LYS A 944 -9.51 -0.72 -52.87
N THR A 945 -9.24 0.58 -52.77
CA THR A 945 -10.28 1.62 -52.67
C THR A 945 -11.20 1.54 -53.88
N GLY A 946 -12.52 1.57 -53.63
CA GLY A 946 -13.55 1.47 -54.67
C GLY A 946 -13.91 0.05 -55.12
N SER A 947 -13.20 -0.97 -54.64
CA SER A 947 -13.57 -2.38 -54.87
C SER A 947 -14.86 -2.76 -54.16
N GLN A 948 -15.53 -3.83 -54.63
CA GLN A 948 -16.68 -4.43 -53.95
C GLN A 948 -16.32 -4.87 -52.51
N TYR A 949 -15.10 -5.39 -52.30
CA TYR A 949 -14.61 -5.78 -50.98
C TYR A 949 -14.44 -4.61 -50.02
N ALA A 950 -14.02 -3.43 -50.51
CA ALA A 950 -13.91 -2.23 -49.71
C ALA A 950 -15.29 -1.74 -49.23
N GLN A 951 -16.32 -1.86 -50.07
CA GLN A 951 -17.71 -1.52 -49.71
C GLN A 951 -18.23 -2.46 -48.61
N VAL A 952 -18.00 -3.77 -48.74
CA VAL A 952 -18.39 -4.76 -47.72
C VAL A 952 -17.67 -4.51 -46.39
N TRP A 953 -16.37 -4.22 -46.44
CA TRP A 953 -15.58 -3.91 -45.24
C TRP A 953 -16.07 -2.65 -44.53
N ASP A 954 -16.42 -1.61 -45.27
CA ASP A 954 -16.98 -0.37 -44.71
C ASP A 954 -18.35 -0.60 -44.04
N ILE A 955 -19.21 -1.43 -44.63
CA ILE A 955 -20.48 -1.86 -44.02
C ILE A 955 -20.21 -2.63 -42.71
N LEU A 956 -19.24 -3.56 -42.71
CA LEU A 956 -18.85 -4.32 -41.51
C LEU A 956 -18.34 -3.42 -40.39
N LEU A 957 -17.49 -2.42 -40.70
CA LEU A 957 -16.99 -1.48 -39.70
C LEU A 957 -18.11 -0.62 -39.11
N ARG A 958 -19.01 -0.10 -39.94
CA ARG A 958 -20.19 0.66 -39.48
C ARG A 958 -21.11 -0.19 -38.61
N ALA A 959 -21.36 -1.45 -39.00
CA ALA A 959 -22.16 -2.39 -38.24
C ALA A 959 -21.54 -2.73 -36.88
N LEU A 960 -20.22 -2.97 -36.84
CA LEU A 960 -19.50 -3.21 -35.58
C LEU A 960 -19.58 -2.00 -34.66
N SER A 961 -19.27 -0.80 -35.17
CA SER A 961 -19.36 0.45 -34.39
C SER A 961 -20.75 0.64 -33.80
N TRP A 962 -21.79 0.47 -34.60
CA TRP A 962 -23.19 0.57 -34.16
C TRP A 962 -23.54 -0.49 -33.11
N CYS A 963 -23.09 -1.74 -33.29
CA CYS A 963 -23.32 -2.81 -32.33
C CYS A 963 -22.63 -2.53 -30.97
N PHE A 964 -21.41 -2.00 -30.98
CA PHE A 964 -20.67 -1.62 -29.77
C PHE A 964 -21.38 -0.50 -28.99
N GLU A 965 -21.97 0.49 -29.67
CA GLU A 965 -22.70 1.59 -29.03
C GLU A 965 -24.04 1.14 -28.40
N ASN A 966 -24.74 0.18 -29.01
CA ASN A 966 -26.08 -0.24 -28.61
C ASN A 966 -26.13 -1.48 -27.67
N ARG A 967 -24.97 -2.08 -27.35
CA ARG A 967 -24.76 -3.15 -26.34
C ARG A 967 -25.61 -4.43 -26.47
N GLY A 968 -26.08 -4.79 -27.66
CA GLY A 968 -26.70 -6.09 -27.93
C GLY A 968 -25.68 -7.19 -28.17
N PHE A 969 -25.47 -8.13 -27.22
CA PHE A 969 -24.48 -9.21 -27.38
C PHE A 969 -24.70 -10.10 -28.61
N LEU A 970 -25.96 -10.39 -28.96
CA LEU A 970 -26.31 -11.26 -30.08
C LEU A 970 -26.03 -10.59 -31.45
N PRO A 971 -26.51 -9.36 -31.74
CA PRO A 971 -26.10 -8.61 -32.93
C PRO A 971 -24.58 -8.45 -33.05
N CYS A 972 -23.88 -8.12 -31.95
CA CYS A 972 -22.42 -8.04 -31.94
C CYS A 972 -21.79 -9.37 -32.39
N ALA A 973 -22.21 -10.50 -31.82
CA ALA A 973 -21.64 -11.81 -32.13
C ALA A 973 -21.88 -12.23 -33.58
N ARG A 974 -23.05 -11.91 -34.17
CA ARG A 974 -23.34 -12.22 -35.58
C ARG A 974 -22.55 -11.35 -36.54
N VAL A 975 -22.46 -10.04 -36.30
CA VAL A 975 -21.63 -9.14 -37.11
C VAL A 975 -20.16 -9.52 -37.01
N PHE A 976 -19.68 -9.91 -35.82
CA PHE A 976 -18.33 -10.42 -35.61
C PHE A 976 -18.07 -11.74 -36.37
N SER A 977 -19.07 -12.63 -36.42
CA SER A 977 -19.02 -13.86 -37.22
C SER A 977 -18.95 -13.58 -38.72
N LEU A 978 -19.75 -12.63 -39.22
CA LEU A 978 -19.74 -12.22 -40.62
C LEU A 978 -18.41 -11.57 -41.01
N ARG A 979 -17.82 -10.76 -40.11
CA ARG A 979 -16.46 -10.22 -40.26
C ARG A 979 -15.39 -11.31 -40.34
N ASN A 980 -15.52 -12.36 -39.54
CA ASN A 980 -14.60 -13.50 -39.55
C ASN A 980 -14.73 -14.32 -40.85
N LEU A 981 -15.96 -14.54 -41.34
CA LEU A 981 -16.22 -15.16 -42.65
C LEU A 981 -15.65 -14.31 -43.79
N PHE A 982 -15.88 -12.99 -43.77
CA PHE A 982 -15.30 -12.06 -44.73
C PHE A 982 -13.77 -12.17 -44.75
N GLN A 983 -13.15 -12.20 -43.57
CA GLN A 983 -11.71 -12.31 -43.47
C GLN A 983 -11.19 -13.66 -44.00
N LEU A 984 -11.89 -14.77 -43.75
CA LEU A 984 -11.53 -16.07 -44.35
C LEU A 984 -11.56 -16.02 -45.88
N ALA A 985 -12.59 -15.38 -46.44
CA ALA A 985 -12.76 -15.25 -47.90
C ALA A 985 -11.54 -14.59 -48.55
N ILE A 986 -10.99 -13.58 -47.90
CA ILE A 986 -9.88 -12.77 -48.42
C ILE A 986 -8.50 -13.22 -47.93
N HIS A 987 -8.40 -14.00 -46.83
CA HIS A 987 -7.14 -14.44 -46.23
C HIS A 987 -6.73 -15.87 -46.61
N GLY A 988 -7.65 -16.68 -47.14
CA GLY A 988 -7.45 -18.12 -47.39
C GLY A 988 -6.12 -18.43 -48.09
N ASN A 989 -5.46 -19.51 -47.69
CA ASN A 989 -4.27 -19.97 -48.41
C ASN A 989 -4.65 -20.41 -49.84
N GLU A 990 -3.68 -20.59 -50.72
CA GLU A 990 -3.92 -20.93 -52.13
C GLU A 990 -4.81 -22.15 -52.35
N ARG A 991 -4.75 -23.13 -51.44
CA ARG A 991 -5.58 -24.34 -51.50
C ARG A 991 -7.01 -24.00 -51.11
N GLN A 992 -7.20 -23.13 -50.12
CA GLN A 992 -8.51 -22.62 -49.72
C GLN A 992 -9.12 -21.73 -50.80
N LEU A 993 -8.37 -20.75 -51.33
CA LEU A 993 -8.80 -19.88 -52.43
C LEU A 993 -9.15 -20.70 -53.69
N PHE A 994 -8.35 -21.70 -54.06
CA PHE A 994 -8.64 -22.60 -55.19
C PHE A 994 -9.89 -23.46 -54.97
N LEU A 995 -10.13 -23.93 -53.75
CA LEU A 995 -11.34 -24.69 -53.42
C LEU A 995 -12.57 -23.79 -53.44
N ILE A 996 -12.46 -22.59 -52.86
CA ILE A 996 -13.49 -21.54 -52.86
C ILE A 996 -13.86 -21.14 -54.30
N ASP A 997 -12.88 -20.86 -55.14
CA ASP A 997 -13.02 -20.46 -56.55
C ASP A 997 -13.77 -21.51 -57.39
N ARG A 998 -13.62 -22.81 -57.07
CA ARG A 998 -14.34 -23.90 -57.75
C ARG A 998 -15.69 -24.26 -57.13
N GLY A 999 -16.19 -23.48 -56.16
CA GLY A 999 -17.40 -23.80 -55.42
C GLY A 999 -17.29 -25.09 -54.60
N ILE A 1000 -16.06 -25.56 -54.34
CA ILE A 1000 -15.77 -26.78 -53.60
C ILE A 1000 -15.68 -26.42 -52.11
N PRO A 1001 -16.37 -27.15 -51.22
CA PRO A 1001 -16.33 -26.84 -49.80
C PRO A 1001 -14.91 -26.88 -49.22
N VAL A 1002 -14.56 -25.87 -48.42
CA VAL A 1002 -13.29 -25.83 -47.68
C VAL A 1002 -13.38 -26.82 -46.52
N ILE A 1003 -12.56 -27.87 -46.55
CA ILE A 1003 -12.54 -28.89 -45.50
C ILE A 1003 -11.88 -28.31 -44.25
N SER A 1004 -12.67 -28.07 -43.19
CA SER A 1004 -12.15 -27.96 -41.82
C SER A 1004 -11.90 -29.36 -41.24
N HIS A 1005 -11.20 -29.46 -40.12
CA HIS A 1005 -10.86 -30.73 -39.44
C HIS A 1005 -12.07 -31.59 -39.02
N SER A 1006 -13.31 -31.12 -39.21
CA SER A 1006 -14.55 -31.86 -38.87
C SER A 1006 -15.49 -32.18 -40.05
N GLY A 1007 -15.10 -31.93 -41.31
CA GLY A 1007 -15.73 -32.59 -42.47
C GLY A 1007 -17.04 -32.02 -43.03
N LEU A 1008 -17.42 -30.77 -42.73
CA LEU A 1008 -18.59 -30.13 -43.35
C LEU A 1008 -18.35 -29.68 -44.81
N ARG A 1009 -19.41 -29.72 -45.64
CA ARG A 1009 -19.37 -29.56 -47.11
C ARG A 1009 -20.31 -28.44 -47.65
N THR A 1010 -20.26 -27.22 -47.11
CA THR A 1010 -21.12 -26.12 -47.60
C THR A 1010 -20.31 -25.11 -48.46
N PRO A 1011 -20.82 -24.67 -49.63
CA PRO A 1011 -20.19 -23.61 -50.42
C PRO A 1011 -20.21 -22.25 -49.70
N PHE A 1012 -19.10 -21.51 -49.72
CA PHE A 1012 -18.94 -20.24 -48.99
C PHE A 1012 -20.00 -19.19 -49.34
N SER A 1013 -20.44 -19.08 -50.60
CA SER A 1013 -21.47 -18.12 -51.01
C SER A 1013 -22.81 -18.33 -50.30
N ARG A 1014 -23.23 -19.59 -50.11
CA ARG A 1014 -24.44 -19.93 -49.35
C ARG A 1014 -24.29 -19.64 -47.87
N THR A 1015 -23.09 -19.82 -47.33
CA THR A 1015 -22.78 -19.46 -45.95
C THR A 1015 -22.83 -17.94 -45.77
N TRP A 1016 -22.22 -17.16 -46.67
CA TRP A 1016 -22.29 -15.70 -46.64
C TRP A 1016 -23.73 -15.18 -46.68
N GLU A 1017 -24.52 -15.59 -47.67
CA GLU A 1017 -25.92 -15.18 -47.84
C GLU A 1017 -26.77 -15.43 -46.58
N LYS A 1018 -26.62 -16.64 -45.99
CA LYS A 1018 -27.32 -17.04 -44.76
C LYS A 1018 -26.95 -16.13 -43.58
N TRP A 1019 -25.67 -15.83 -43.39
CA TRP A 1019 -25.20 -14.98 -42.29
C TRP A 1019 -25.51 -13.51 -42.52
N ALA A 1020 -25.39 -13.01 -43.75
CA ALA A 1020 -25.74 -11.65 -44.13
C ALA A 1020 -27.23 -11.37 -43.91
N THR A 1021 -28.12 -12.30 -44.30
CA THR A 1021 -29.56 -12.20 -44.06
C THR A 1021 -29.87 -12.07 -42.58
N ARG A 1022 -29.28 -12.94 -41.74
CA ARG A 1022 -29.49 -12.92 -40.28
C ARG A 1022 -28.96 -11.66 -39.61
N CYS A 1023 -27.82 -11.15 -40.06
CA CYS A 1023 -27.28 -9.88 -39.56
C CYS A 1023 -28.21 -8.72 -39.93
N ASN A 1024 -28.75 -8.71 -41.14
CA ASN A 1024 -29.70 -7.67 -41.58
C ASN A 1024 -31.00 -7.69 -40.77
N GLU A 1025 -31.55 -8.89 -40.49
CA GLU A 1025 -32.74 -9.07 -39.66
C GLU A 1025 -32.52 -8.52 -38.24
N ASP A 1026 -31.41 -8.90 -37.60
CA ASP A 1026 -31.10 -8.43 -36.25
C ASP A 1026 -30.86 -6.91 -36.22
N ILE A 1027 -30.01 -6.37 -37.10
CA ILE A 1027 -29.72 -4.93 -37.10
C ILE A 1027 -31.02 -4.13 -37.28
N HIS A 1028 -31.92 -4.58 -38.16
CA HIS A 1028 -33.23 -3.96 -38.34
C HIS A 1028 -34.14 -4.09 -37.11
N GLU A 1029 -34.17 -5.26 -36.45
CA GLU A 1029 -34.94 -5.47 -35.20
C GLU A 1029 -34.51 -4.51 -34.09
N PHE A 1030 -33.21 -4.20 -34.02
CA PHE A 1030 -32.63 -3.28 -33.05
C PHE A 1030 -32.59 -1.82 -33.53
N GLY A 1031 -33.24 -1.48 -34.66
CA GLY A 1031 -33.43 -0.10 -35.14
C GLY A 1031 -32.27 0.51 -35.93
N GLY A 1032 -31.39 -0.31 -36.50
CA GLY A 1032 -30.30 0.13 -37.38
C GLY A 1032 -30.65 0.03 -38.88
N ASP A 1033 -30.13 0.95 -39.68
CA ASP A 1033 -30.35 1.03 -41.13
C ASP A 1033 -29.22 0.38 -41.97
N ILE A 1034 -28.41 -0.50 -41.37
CA ILE A 1034 -27.22 -1.07 -42.02
C ILE A 1034 -27.60 -2.40 -42.69
N VAL A 1035 -27.34 -2.52 -43.99
CA VAL A 1035 -27.68 -3.71 -44.80
C VAL A 1035 -26.43 -4.28 -45.47
N PHE A 1036 -26.14 -5.55 -45.18
CA PHE A 1036 -25.13 -6.36 -45.84
C PHE A 1036 -25.62 -6.90 -47.19
N PRO A 1037 -24.75 -6.98 -48.21
CA PRO A 1037 -25.11 -7.54 -49.50
C PRO A 1037 -25.34 -9.06 -49.41
N GLN A 1038 -26.40 -9.52 -50.07
CA GLN A 1038 -26.79 -10.94 -50.09
C GLN A 1038 -25.88 -11.79 -50.97
N GLU A 1039 -25.33 -11.19 -52.03
CA GLU A 1039 -24.37 -11.81 -52.93
C GLU A 1039 -23.01 -11.13 -52.79
N MET A 1040 -21.95 -11.93 -52.72
CA MET A 1040 -20.57 -11.47 -52.69
C MET A 1040 -19.76 -12.32 -53.68
N ASP A 1041 -19.14 -11.66 -54.65
CA ASP A 1041 -18.29 -12.34 -55.63
C ASP A 1041 -17.03 -12.90 -54.95
N PHE A 1042 -16.57 -14.06 -55.43
CA PHE A 1042 -15.36 -14.68 -54.93
C PHE A 1042 -14.14 -13.90 -55.38
N ILE A 1043 -13.18 -13.73 -54.46
CA ILE A 1043 -11.88 -13.24 -54.85
C ILE A 1043 -11.13 -14.35 -55.58
N THR A 1044 -10.77 -14.07 -56.83
CA THR A 1044 -9.94 -15.00 -57.58
C THR A 1044 -8.50 -14.86 -57.14
N ARG A 1045 -7.73 -15.93 -57.29
CA ARG A 1045 -6.32 -15.94 -56.90
C ARG A 1045 -5.50 -14.85 -57.59
N ASP A 1046 -5.85 -14.47 -58.82
CA ASP A 1046 -5.14 -13.45 -59.60
C ASP A 1046 -5.37 -12.03 -59.06
N GLN A 1047 -6.48 -11.82 -58.32
CA GLN A 1047 -6.84 -10.57 -57.66
C GLN A 1047 -6.14 -10.39 -56.30
N VAL A 1048 -5.44 -11.40 -55.79
CA VAL A 1048 -4.69 -11.36 -54.54
C VAL A 1048 -3.19 -11.36 -54.81
N PHE A 1049 -2.47 -10.43 -54.21
CA PHE A 1049 -1.00 -10.42 -54.21
C PHE A 1049 -0.48 -10.67 -52.78
N ASP A 1050 0.31 -11.73 -52.56
CA ASP A 1050 0.85 -12.08 -51.24
C ASP A 1050 2.33 -11.69 -51.10
N ALA A 1051 2.55 -10.44 -50.67
CA ALA A 1051 3.87 -9.90 -50.38
C ALA A 1051 4.58 -10.65 -49.24
N SER A 1052 3.84 -11.30 -48.33
CA SER A 1052 4.46 -12.02 -47.22
C SER A 1052 5.17 -13.31 -47.63
N MET A 1053 4.87 -13.84 -48.82
CA MET A 1053 5.36 -15.12 -49.34
C MET A 1053 6.12 -14.97 -50.67
N TYR A 1054 6.97 -13.95 -50.81
CA TYR A 1054 7.70 -13.64 -52.06
C TYR A 1054 8.34 -14.83 -52.78
N TRP A 1055 8.85 -15.83 -52.05
CA TRP A 1055 9.46 -17.03 -52.62
C TRP A 1055 8.48 -17.91 -53.41
N LEU A 1056 7.21 -17.98 -53.00
CA LEU A 1056 6.18 -18.79 -53.67
C LEU A 1056 5.71 -18.13 -54.97
N ASP A 1057 5.57 -16.81 -54.99
CA ASP A 1057 5.09 -16.08 -56.17
C ASP A 1057 6.16 -15.94 -57.26
N TRP A 1058 7.44 -15.85 -56.91
CA TRP A 1058 8.55 -15.85 -57.89
C TRP A 1058 8.54 -17.10 -58.79
N HIS A 1059 8.38 -18.27 -58.17
CA HIS A 1059 8.39 -19.56 -58.88
C HIS A 1059 7.24 -19.70 -59.89
N ARG A 1060 6.21 -18.85 -59.80
CA ARG A 1060 5.04 -18.87 -60.68
C ARG A 1060 5.16 -17.97 -61.88
N THR A 1061 5.75 -16.78 -61.70
CA THR A 1061 6.12 -15.93 -62.84
C THR A 1061 7.07 -16.63 -63.83
N LYS A 1062 7.76 -17.69 -63.40
CA LYS A 1062 8.57 -18.57 -64.27
C LYS A 1062 7.83 -19.77 -64.88
N LYS A 1063 6.61 -20.10 -64.43
CA LYS A 1063 5.78 -21.16 -65.02
C LYS A 1063 4.83 -20.62 -66.10
N ASP A 1064 4.47 -19.34 -66.02
CA ASP A 1064 3.60 -18.65 -66.98
C ASP A 1064 4.37 -17.79 -68.01
N LYS A 1065 5.72 -17.84 -67.98
CA LYS A 1065 6.63 -17.40 -69.06
C LYS A 1065 7.41 -18.60 -69.56
#